data_AF-A0A944AY59-F1
#
_entry.id   AF-A0A944AY59-F1
#
_cell.length_a   1.000
_cell.length_b   1.000
_cell.length_c   1.000
_cell.angle_alpha   90.00
_cell.angle_beta   90.00
_cell.angle_gamma   90.00
#
_symmetry.space_group_name_H-M   'P 1'
#
loop_
_entity.id
_entity.type
_entity.pdbx_description
1 polymer ?
#
loop_
_entity_poly.entity_id
_entity_poly.type
_entity_poly.pdbx_seq_one_letter_code
_entity_poly.pdbx_strand_id
1 'polypeptide(L)'
;METNQKLELARKYVEQTNKNIFLTGKAGTGKTTFLKNLVKTLKKRHVVLAPTGVAALNAEGQTIHSFLQLDFDPYIPGHKLNFKRFRRSKLDIIRSLDLIIIDEISMVRADVLEQIDKVLRRIRYRYSNRPFGGVQMLLIGDLSQLPPVMPENEWQLLSEYYQTPYFFSSLAWQMSQFHTIELDHIYRQSDREFINILNHLRENHITQNITNALNARYSPEVSEKDNEGCIILCSYNRRADHINNTKLAQIDSPSVFYECKITGDFDEKSYPNSNTLELKKGAQVMFIKNDYSHSGTEREYYNGSIGEVIEAEENNIVVRLNEGGKEVIVEPYTWEKCRYELNKRTKEIEKEVTGTFTQYPLRLAWAITVHKSQGLTFDKAIIDTENCFTHGQYYVAISRCRTLEGLTLAAPFIPSVVITDSDITAFSQEQSANQADETTFENDRFEFYIQSLEEIFSFSTLFSMQTELSNVVFPYLDGELRQSFSVVEQAIKENIIDVSRRFLNQMRSIINDKPLLKERCVKAGDYFLTQAYLVHTYIQAVVSADTKEASEKDQEKIEENFARFGNECELKWRLLAYIQENDFDLNEYLSLKNRTIAEGDKLKWTYYDNYIGKAKNQDKASTQKEENKSDDYVKLDKLYQETDELYQALKHWRKEQADQEKLPAFCIFSNAVLDGICAKRPQSLEALGEIKGLGKKKIEKYGEQLLEIVKQNA
;
A
#
# COMPACT_ATOMS: atom_id res chain seq x y z
N MET A 1 0.90 18.74 -24.94
CA MET A 1 2.11 18.54 -24.11
C MET A 1 2.76 17.27 -24.63
N GLU A 2 4.02 17.33 -25.07
CA GLU A 2 4.78 16.11 -25.39
C GLU A 2 4.79 15.20 -24.15
N THR A 3 4.34 13.96 -24.33
CA THR A 3 4.24 12.99 -23.25
C THR A 3 5.65 12.62 -22.79
N ASN A 4 6.03 13.01 -21.57
CA ASN A 4 7.33 12.66 -21.00
C ASN A 4 7.40 11.15 -20.79
N GLN A 5 8.17 10.46 -21.64
CA GLN A 5 8.24 9.00 -21.68
C GLN A 5 8.64 8.37 -20.33
N LYS A 6 9.51 9.03 -19.57
CA LYS A 6 9.94 8.53 -18.25
C LYS A 6 8.86 8.64 -17.18
N LEU A 7 8.05 9.71 -17.23
CA LEU A 7 6.88 9.84 -16.35
C LEU A 7 5.83 8.78 -16.66
N GLU A 8 5.59 8.50 -17.94
CA GLU A 8 4.69 7.41 -18.33
C GLU A 8 5.24 6.03 -17.94
N LEU A 9 6.54 5.81 -18.10
CA LEU A 9 7.17 4.56 -17.66
C LEU A 9 7.00 4.37 -16.14
N ALA A 10 7.25 5.41 -15.34
CA ALA A 10 7.01 5.37 -13.89
C ALA A 10 5.55 5.07 -13.56
N ARG A 11 4.61 5.71 -14.26
CA ARG A 11 3.17 5.46 -14.11
C ARG A 11 2.83 4.01 -14.43
N LYS A 12 3.32 3.48 -15.56
CA LYS A 12 3.13 2.09 -15.98
C LYS A 12 3.65 1.08 -14.95
N TYR A 13 4.87 1.26 -14.45
CA TYR A 13 5.43 0.39 -13.40
C TYR A 13 4.57 0.40 -12.13
N VAL A 14 4.17 1.58 -11.67
CA VAL A 14 3.36 1.70 -10.45
C VAL A 14 1.97 1.10 -10.65
N GLU A 15 1.36 1.21 -11.82
CA GLU A 15 0.02 0.69 -12.07
C GLU A 15 0.00 -0.81 -12.38
N GLN A 16 1.00 -1.32 -13.12
CA GLN A 16 0.92 -2.60 -13.82
C GLN A 16 1.94 -3.65 -13.35
N THR A 17 2.79 -3.36 -12.36
CA THR A 17 3.74 -4.34 -11.79
C THR A 17 3.71 -4.33 -10.26
N ASN A 18 4.43 -5.23 -9.59
CA ASN A 18 4.65 -5.17 -8.14
C ASN A 18 6.08 -4.75 -7.76
N LYS A 19 6.84 -4.19 -8.71
CA LYS A 19 8.25 -3.85 -8.50
C LYS A 19 8.42 -2.54 -7.76
N ASN A 20 9.37 -2.52 -6.84
CA ASN A 20 9.71 -1.30 -6.12
C ASN A 20 10.39 -0.31 -7.06
N ILE A 21 10.01 0.96 -6.97
CA ILE A 21 10.52 2.02 -7.82
C ILE A 21 11.16 3.10 -6.95
N PHE A 22 12.41 3.45 -7.28
CA PHE A 22 13.01 4.70 -6.87
C PHE A 22 12.88 5.73 -8.01
N LEU A 23 11.99 6.69 -7.83
CA LEU A 23 11.78 7.79 -8.76
C LEU A 23 12.62 8.98 -8.30
N THR A 24 13.68 9.24 -9.05
CA THR A 24 14.60 10.35 -8.80
C THR A 24 14.57 11.37 -9.92
N GLY A 25 15.29 12.45 -9.74
CA GLY A 25 15.47 13.48 -10.75
C GLY A 25 15.86 14.80 -10.12
N LYS A 26 16.40 15.69 -10.95
CA LYS A 26 16.88 17.00 -10.52
C LYS A 26 15.78 17.86 -9.88
N ALA A 27 16.17 18.94 -9.22
CA ALA A 27 15.24 19.95 -8.76
C ALA A 27 14.39 20.47 -9.94
N GLY A 28 13.07 20.58 -9.75
CA GLY A 28 12.19 21.13 -10.80
C GLY A 28 11.78 20.16 -11.91
N THR A 29 12.02 18.85 -11.80
CA THR A 29 11.63 17.85 -12.81
C THR A 29 10.17 17.36 -12.71
N GLY A 30 9.36 17.94 -11.83
CA GLY A 30 7.93 17.64 -11.74
C GLY A 30 7.53 16.45 -10.86
N LYS A 31 8.43 15.93 -9.99
CA LYS A 31 8.16 14.81 -9.06
C LYS A 31 6.85 14.94 -8.26
N THR A 32 6.64 16.07 -7.58
CA THR A 32 5.43 16.32 -6.80
C THR A 32 4.17 16.40 -7.69
N THR A 33 4.29 16.96 -8.90
CA THR A 33 3.20 17.00 -9.88
C THR A 33 2.83 15.60 -10.37
N PHE A 34 3.84 14.76 -10.64
CA PHE A 34 3.65 13.35 -10.97
C PHE A 34 2.90 12.62 -9.87
N LEU A 35 3.34 12.74 -8.61
CA LEU A 35 2.67 12.14 -7.46
C LEU A 35 1.18 12.51 -7.39
N LYS A 36 0.86 13.80 -7.50
CA LYS A 36 -0.53 14.29 -7.43
C LYS A 36 -1.40 13.80 -8.59
N ASN A 37 -0.84 13.68 -9.79
CA ASN A 37 -1.57 13.18 -10.94
C ASN A 37 -1.75 11.66 -10.89
N LEU A 38 -0.72 10.92 -10.46
CA LEU A 38 -0.75 9.47 -10.30
C LEU A 38 -1.86 9.05 -9.33
N VAL A 39 -1.89 9.63 -8.13
CA VAL A 39 -2.86 9.32 -7.06
C VAL A 39 -4.32 9.49 -7.50
N LYS A 40 -4.61 10.45 -8.39
CA LYS A 40 -5.98 10.67 -8.90
C LYS A 40 -6.50 9.53 -9.78
N THR A 41 -5.61 8.78 -10.41
CA THR A 41 -5.97 7.73 -11.38
C THR A 41 -5.64 6.31 -10.92
N LEU A 42 -4.93 6.17 -9.78
CA LEU A 42 -4.51 4.88 -9.26
C LEU A 42 -5.72 4.03 -8.84
N LYS A 43 -5.78 2.80 -9.38
CA LYS A 43 -6.70 1.76 -8.92
C LYS A 43 -6.16 0.95 -7.74
N LYS A 44 -4.84 0.93 -7.57
CA LYS A 44 -4.18 0.26 -6.45
C LYS A 44 -4.54 0.91 -5.13
N ARG A 45 -4.72 0.08 -4.10
CA ARG A 45 -4.90 0.55 -2.73
C ARG A 45 -3.58 1.10 -2.22
N HIS A 46 -3.57 2.40 -1.96
CA HIS A 46 -2.33 3.09 -1.67
C HIS A 46 -2.44 4.06 -0.50
N VAL A 47 -1.30 4.38 0.07
CA VAL A 47 -1.13 5.49 1.01
C VAL A 47 0.09 6.31 0.60
N VAL A 48 0.01 7.61 0.85
CA VAL A 48 1.08 8.58 0.61
C VAL A 48 1.64 8.99 1.96
N LEU A 49 2.94 8.75 2.13
CA LEU A 49 3.67 9.01 3.34
C LEU A 49 4.82 9.99 3.08
N ALA A 50 5.26 10.67 4.13
CA ALA A 50 6.43 11.55 4.10
C ALA A 50 7.17 11.55 5.45
N PRO A 51 8.45 11.93 5.49
CA PRO A 51 9.24 11.94 6.73
C PRO A 51 8.80 13.05 7.71
N THR A 52 8.36 14.20 7.21
CA THR A 52 8.04 15.39 8.03
C THR A 52 6.58 15.82 7.87
N GLY A 53 6.04 16.55 8.86
CA GLY A 53 4.65 17.01 8.85
C GLY A 53 4.33 17.93 7.65
N VAL A 54 5.21 18.87 7.33
CA VAL A 54 5.05 19.78 6.19
C VAL A 54 5.11 19.02 4.86
N ALA A 55 6.03 18.06 4.71
CA ALA A 55 6.09 17.23 3.50
C ALA A 55 4.83 16.38 3.34
N ALA A 56 4.31 15.81 4.45
CA ALA A 56 3.06 15.07 4.44
C ALA A 56 1.87 15.94 4.02
N LEU A 57 1.76 17.18 4.53
CA LEU A 57 0.70 18.12 4.11
C LEU A 57 0.82 18.49 2.62
N ASN A 58 2.04 18.68 2.11
CA ASN A 58 2.28 19.02 0.70
C ASN A 58 1.93 17.88 -0.26
N ALA A 59 2.26 16.65 0.14
CA ALA A 59 1.93 15.40 -0.55
C ALA A 59 0.47 14.97 -0.32
N GLU A 60 -0.30 15.72 0.49
CA GLU A 60 -1.68 15.39 0.89
C GLU A 60 -1.78 13.99 1.53
N GLY A 61 -0.75 13.61 2.29
CA GLY A 61 -0.60 12.30 2.93
C GLY A 61 -0.51 12.38 4.45
N GLN A 62 0.15 11.39 5.04
CA GLN A 62 0.41 11.30 6.49
C GLN A 62 1.91 11.12 6.75
N THR A 63 2.41 11.44 7.94
CA THR A 63 3.81 11.11 8.26
C THR A 63 3.99 9.60 8.44
N ILE A 64 5.18 9.08 8.10
CA ILE A 64 5.55 7.66 8.28
C ILE A 64 5.30 7.22 9.73
N HIS A 65 5.82 8.01 10.68
CA HIS A 65 5.70 7.76 12.12
C HIS A 65 4.24 7.68 12.58
N SER A 66 3.38 8.59 12.12
CA SER A 66 1.97 8.61 12.50
C SER A 66 1.19 7.45 11.87
N PHE A 67 1.46 7.10 10.60
CA PHE A 67 0.76 6.02 9.91
C PHE A 67 1.10 4.65 10.49
N LEU A 68 2.38 4.35 10.70
CA LEU A 68 2.85 3.05 11.21
C LEU A 68 3.07 3.02 12.73
N GLN A 69 2.77 4.11 13.43
CA GLN A 69 2.95 4.23 14.89
C GLN A 69 4.39 3.92 15.34
N LEU A 70 5.38 4.31 14.54
CA LEU A 70 6.80 4.09 14.83
C LEU A 70 7.26 5.00 16.00
N ASP A 71 8.26 4.52 16.73
CA ASP A 71 8.98 5.34 17.70
C ASP A 71 10.01 6.21 16.99
N PHE A 72 10.39 7.34 17.61
CA PHE A 72 11.41 8.25 17.06
C PHE A 72 12.84 7.82 17.42
N ASP A 73 12.98 6.89 18.36
CA ASP A 73 14.28 6.36 18.77
C ASP A 73 14.94 5.55 17.65
N PRO A 74 16.27 5.59 17.51
CA PRO A 74 16.98 4.77 16.54
C PRO A 74 16.65 3.28 16.66
N TYR A 75 16.41 2.63 15.53
CA TYR A 75 16.13 1.20 15.51
C TYR A 75 17.38 0.36 15.25
N ILE A 76 17.75 -0.46 16.23
CA ILE A 76 18.86 -1.40 16.14
C ILE A 76 18.35 -2.77 15.64
N PRO A 77 18.87 -3.31 14.53
CA PRO A 77 18.56 -4.65 14.08
C PRO A 77 18.75 -5.72 15.18
N GLY A 78 17.79 -6.64 15.29
CA GLY A 78 17.78 -7.68 16.32
C GLY A 78 17.01 -7.29 17.59
N HIS A 79 16.82 -6.00 17.87
CA HIS A 79 15.91 -5.57 18.94
C HIS A 79 14.45 -5.76 18.54
N LYS A 80 13.64 -6.22 19.50
CA LYS A 80 12.18 -6.30 19.33
C LYS A 80 11.63 -4.89 19.27
N LEU A 81 10.92 -4.60 18.18
CA LEU A 81 10.12 -3.38 18.11
C LEU A 81 9.02 -3.41 19.18
N ASN A 82 8.82 -2.29 19.86
CA ASN A 82 7.66 -2.07 20.72
C ASN A 82 6.46 -1.78 19.82
N PHE A 83 5.91 -2.84 19.25
CA PHE A 83 4.76 -2.72 18.38
C PHE A 83 3.54 -2.26 19.18
N LYS A 84 3.15 -1.00 18.98
CA LYS A 84 1.91 -0.46 19.51
C LYS A 84 0.72 -1.23 18.94
N ARG A 85 -0.33 -1.37 19.75
CA ARG A 85 -1.54 -2.10 19.35
C ARG A 85 -2.32 -1.28 18.33
N PHE A 86 -2.33 -1.72 17.08
CA PHE A 86 -3.14 -1.12 16.04
C PHE A 86 -4.64 -1.40 16.26
N ARG A 87 -5.48 -0.42 15.94
CA ARG A 87 -6.93 -0.64 15.82
C ARG A 87 -7.20 -1.61 14.67
N ARG A 88 -8.30 -2.38 14.76
CA ARG A 88 -8.70 -3.33 13.71
C ARG A 88 -8.83 -2.66 12.33
N SER A 89 -9.44 -1.48 12.23
CA SER A 89 -9.54 -0.74 10.96
C SER A 89 -8.18 -0.46 10.32
N LYS A 90 -7.19 -0.10 11.14
CA LYS A 90 -5.82 0.16 10.69
C LYS A 90 -5.10 -1.10 10.23
N LEU A 91 -5.32 -2.23 10.92
CA LEU A 91 -4.82 -3.53 10.47
C LEU A 91 -5.42 -3.92 9.11
N ASP A 92 -6.74 -3.73 8.93
CA ASP A 92 -7.44 -4.02 7.68
C ASP A 92 -6.88 -3.16 6.52
N ILE A 93 -6.55 -1.89 6.76
CA ILE A 93 -5.85 -1.03 5.80
C ILE A 93 -4.50 -1.64 5.44
N ILE A 94 -3.60 -1.81 6.42
CA ILE A 94 -2.23 -2.25 6.17
C ILE A 94 -2.18 -3.63 5.49
N ARG A 95 -3.08 -4.54 5.86
CA ARG A 95 -3.19 -5.87 5.24
C ARG A 95 -3.55 -5.81 3.75
N SER A 96 -4.43 -4.87 3.38
CA SER A 96 -4.96 -4.72 2.02
C SER A 96 -4.21 -3.72 1.13
N LEU A 97 -3.07 -3.17 1.58
CA LEU A 97 -2.26 -2.25 0.77
C LEU A 97 -1.59 -2.96 -0.41
N ASP A 98 -1.66 -2.32 -1.58
CA ASP A 98 -0.85 -2.68 -2.75
C ASP A 98 0.42 -1.84 -2.81
N LEU A 99 0.32 -0.56 -2.46
CA LEU A 99 1.35 0.46 -2.72
C LEU A 99 1.53 1.38 -1.51
N ILE A 100 2.79 1.63 -1.14
CA ILE A 100 3.16 2.75 -0.27
C ILE A 100 4.02 3.71 -1.09
N ILE A 101 3.59 4.96 -1.14
CA ILE A 101 4.35 6.04 -1.77
C ILE A 101 5.02 6.85 -0.67
N ILE A 102 6.33 7.05 -0.74
CA ILE A 102 7.08 7.89 0.19
C ILE A 102 7.67 9.06 -0.58
N ASP A 103 7.17 10.26 -0.32
CA ASP A 103 7.75 11.51 -0.83
C ASP A 103 8.90 11.98 0.07
N GLU A 104 9.85 12.71 -0.50
CA GLU A 104 11.08 13.18 0.17
C GLU A 104 11.90 12.04 0.81
N ILE A 105 12.07 10.92 0.10
CA ILE A 105 12.80 9.74 0.61
C ILE A 105 14.26 10.04 0.99
N SER A 106 14.89 11.08 0.41
CA SER A 106 16.27 11.47 0.75
C SER A 106 16.43 11.86 2.22
N MET A 107 15.36 12.25 2.90
CA MET A 107 15.37 12.57 4.34
C MET A 107 15.05 11.38 5.24
N VAL A 108 14.75 10.20 4.68
CA VAL A 108 14.40 9.00 5.44
C VAL A 108 15.66 8.21 5.77
N ARG A 109 15.79 7.84 7.04
CA ARG A 109 16.90 7.05 7.54
C ARG A 109 16.77 5.57 7.18
N ALA A 110 17.91 4.87 7.07
CA ALA A 110 17.97 3.43 6.81
C ALA A 110 17.14 2.60 7.82
N ASP A 111 17.27 2.94 9.10
CA ASP A 111 16.61 2.23 10.21
C ASP A 111 15.10 2.45 10.20
N VAL A 112 14.61 3.64 9.82
CA VAL A 112 13.17 3.89 9.62
C VAL A 112 12.60 3.00 8.52
N LEU A 113 13.31 2.83 7.39
CA LEU A 113 12.84 1.95 6.31
C LEU A 113 12.84 0.47 6.73
N GLU A 114 13.80 0.07 7.57
CA GLU A 114 13.82 -1.25 8.20
C GLU A 114 12.65 -1.47 9.18
N GLN A 115 12.28 -0.44 9.95
CA GLN A 115 11.09 -0.49 10.80
C GLN A 115 9.81 -0.65 9.97
N ILE A 116 9.69 0.06 8.84
CA ILE A 116 8.57 -0.09 7.91
C ILE A 116 8.46 -1.56 7.46
N ASP A 117 9.55 -2.16 7.01
CA ASP A 117 9.59 -3.56 6.59
C ASP A 117 9.08 -4.51 7.68
N LYS A 118 9.60 -4.37 8.92
CA LYS A 118 9.23 -5.24 10.04
C LYS A 118 7.76 -5.11 10.42
N VAL A 119 7.22 -3.90 10.45
CA VAL A 119 5.80 -3.66 10.72
C VAL A 119 4.94 -4.29 9.63
N LEU A 120 5.30 -4.09 8.35
CA LEU A 120 4.54 -4.64 7.23
C LEU A 120 4.59 -6.17 7.20
N ARG A 121 5.77 -6.80 7.35
CA ARG A 121 5.89 -8.27 7.40
C ARG A 121 5.11 -8.88 8.55
N ARG A 122 5.09 -8.22 9.71
CA ARG A 122 4.31 -8.67 10.87
C ARG A 122 2.81 -8.61 10.61
N ILE A 123 2.31 -7.47 10.10
CA ILE A 123 0.86 -7.25 9.94
C ILE A 123 0.33 -8.02 8.72
N ARG A 124 1.10 -8.06 7.62
CA ARG A 124 0.78 -8.77 6.38
C ARG A 124 1.32 -10.19 6.41
N TYR A 125 0.83 -10.98 7.37
CA TYR A 125 1.29 -12.35 7.63
C TYR A 125 1.33 -13.28 6.39
N ARG A 126 0.51 -13.05 5.36
CA ARG A 126 0.54 -13.79 4.07
C ARG A 126 1.85 -13.62 3.29
N TYR A 127 2.57 -12.54 3.56
CA TYR A 127 3.74 -12.10 2.82
C TYR A 127 4.92 -11.81 3.76
N SER A 128 4.94 -12.41 4.95
CA SER A 128 5.97 -12.19 5.98
C SER A 128 7.40 -12.44 5.49
N ASN A 129 7.56 -13.26 4.45
CA ASN A 129 8.85 -13.66 3.89
C ASN A 129 9.31 -12.72 2.77
N ARG A 130 8.47 -11.76 2.37
CA ARG A 130 8.76 -10.80 1.29
C ARG A 130 9.14 -9.44 1.90
N PRO A 131 10.12 -8.72 1.32
CA PRO A 131 10.37 -7.32 1.65
C PRO A 131 9.08 -6.49 1.68
N PHE A 132 8.98 -5.62 2.68
CA PHE A 132 7.83 -4.75 2.95
C PHE A 132 6.50 -5.50 3.05
N GLY A 133 6.54 -6.76 3.48
CA GLY A 133 5.35 -7.61 3.51
C GLY A 133 4.70 -7.73 2.14
N GLY A 134 5.47 -7.67 1.04
CA GLY A 134 4.99 -7.72 -0.34
C GLY A 134 4.22 -6.47 -0.80
N VAL A 135 4.33 -5.34 -0.11
CA VAL A 135 3.79 -4.05 -0.58
C VAL A 135 4.77 -3.48 -1.60
N GLN A 136 4.25 -2.96 -2.73
CA GLN A 136 5.08 -2.21 -3.67
C GLN A 136 5.46 -0.86 -3.04
N MET A 137 6.73 -0.51 -3.14
CA MET A 137 7.25 0.76 -2.65
C MET A 137 7.55 1.70 -3.82
N LEU A 138 6.95 2.90 -3.81
CA LEU A 138 7.34 4.01 -4.68
C LEU A 138 8.04 5.06 -3.83
N LEU A 139 9.36 5.13 -3.96
CA LEU A 139 10.19 6.09 -3.22
C LEU A 139 10.51 7.27 -4.15
N ILE A 140 10.09 8.48 -3.76
CA ILE A 140 10.26 9.70 -4.56
C ILE A 140 11.20 10.64 -3.81
N GLY A 141 12.23 11.13 -4.49
CA GLY A 141 13.15 12.12 -3.90
C GLY A 141 14.31 12.47 -4.80
N ASP A 142 15.28 13.20 -4.24
CA ASP A 142 16.50 13.59 -4.93
C ASP A 142 17.65 13.55 -3.93
N LEU A 143 18.57 12.60 -4.10
CA LEU A 143 19.67 12.37 -3.16
C LEU A 143 20.66 13.52 -3.11
N SER A 144 20.73 14.33 -4.16
CA SER A 144 21.57 15.52 -4.17
C SER A 144 21.01 16.68 -3.35
N GLN A 145 19.78 16.54 -2.83
CA GLN A 145 19.20 17.51 -1.89
C GLN A 145 19.65 17.20 -0.46
N LEU A 146 18.76 17.38 0.50
CA LEU A 146 19.09 17.31 1.91
C LEU A 146 19.12 15.85 2.39
N PRO A 147 20.17 15.44 3.12
CA PRO A 147 20.28 14.11 3.70
C PRO A 147 19.35 13.95 4.92
N PRO A 148 19.19 12.72 5.45
CA PRO A 148 18.51 12.54 6.72
C PRO A 148 19.27 13.25 7.85
N VAL A 149 18.52 13.85 8.80
CA VAL A 149 19.13 14.43 10.00
C VAL A 149 19.51 13.29 10.95
N MET A 150 20.82 13.15 11.21
CA MET A 150 21.37 12.10 12.08
C MET A 150 22.33 12.70 13.10
N PRO A 151 21.92 12.83 14.38
CA PRO A 151 22.82 13.20 15.47
C PRO A 151 23.98 12.20 15.62
N GLU A 152 25.18 12.68 15.95
CA GLU A 152 26.39 11.83 16.04
C GLU A 152 26.24 10.66 17.02
N ASN A 153 25.59 10.91 18.17
CA ASN A 153 25.33 9.89 19.18
C ASN A 153 24.39 8.79 18.69
N GLU A 154 23.43 9.12 17.82
CA GLU A 154 22.54 8.15 17.20
C GLU A 154 23.25 7.38 16.07
N TRP A 155 24.10 8.08 15.30
CA TRP A 155 24.89 7.43 14.25
C TRP A 155 25.88 6.42 14.81
N GLN A 156 26.56 6.74 15.91
CA GLN A 156 27.48 5.82 16.59
C GLN A 156 26.82 4.48 16.95
N LEU A 157 25.53 4.49 17.28
CA LEU A 157 24.77 3.27 17.57
C LEU A 157 24.39 2.48 16.30
N LEU A 158 24.12 3.19 15.21
CA LEU A 158 23.62 2.60 13.96
C LEU A 158 24.73 2.17 13.01
N SER A 159 25.91 2.79 13.08
CA SER A 159 27.03 2.54 12.17
C SER A 159 27.59 1.11 12.24
N GLU A 160 27.28 0.37 13.30
CA GLU A 160 27.60 -1.06 13.41
C GLU A 160 26.74 -1.94 12.47
N TYR A 161 25.56 -1.46 12.08
CA TYR A 161 24.55 -2.24 11.36
C TYR A 161 24.27 -1.71 9.95
N TYR A 162 24.45 -0.41 9.76
CA TYR A 162 24.20 0.28 8.50
C TYR A 162 25.48 0.94 8.02
N GLN A 163 25.78 0.82 6.72
CA GLN A 163 26.95 1.46 6.13
C GLN A 163 26.81 2.98 6.14
N THR A 164 25.58 3.47 5.94
CA THR A 164 25.26 4.88 5.77
C THR A 164 23.91 5.19 6.42
N PRO A 165 23.62 6.45 6.79
CA PRO A 165 22.32 6.81 7.37
C PRO A 165 21.19 6.81 6.34
N TYR A 166 21.49 6.77 5.04
CA TYR A 166 20.52 6.90 3.97
C TYR A 166 19.62 5.67 3.81
N PHE A 167 18.39 5.88 3.33
CA PHE A 167 17.40 4.82 3.12
C PHE A 167 17.94 3.60 2.34
N PHE A 168 18.86 3.82 1.38
CA PHE A 168 19.41 2.76 0.54
C PHE A 168 20.34 1.80 1.28
N SER A 169 20.80 2.14 2.50
CA SER A 169 21.50 1.21 3.39
C SER A 169 20.54 0.25 4.12
N SER A 170 19.22 0.38 3.96
CA SER A 170 18.25 -0.56 4.54
C SER A 170 18.40 -1.95 3.93
N LEU A 171 18.52 -2.97 4.79
CA LEU A 171 18.61 -4.37 4.37
C LEU A 171 17.36 -4.80 3.59
N ALA A 172 16.18 -4.39 4.05
CA ALA A 172 14.93 -4.65 3.36
C ALA A 172 14.92 -4.08 1.94
N TRP A 173 15.42 -2.85 1.75
CA TRP A 173 15.50 -2.22 0.43
C TRP A 173 16.46 -2.96 -0.50
N GLN A 174 17.66 -3.28 -0.02
CA GLN A 174 18.67 -4.02 -0.78
C GLN A 174 18.18 -5.40 -1.24
N MET A 175 17.37 -6.08 -0.43
CA MET A 175 16.76 -7.36 -0.79
C MET A 175 15.58 -7.24 -1.77
N SER A 176 15.02 -6.04 -1.98
CA SER A 176 13.69 -5.87 -2.59
C SER A 176 13.65 -5.82 -4.11
N GLN A 177 14.80 -5.89 -4.80
CA GLN A 177 14.92 -5.80 -6.26
C GLN A 177 14.12 -4.63 -6.85
N PHE A 178 14.66 -3.43 -6.78
CA PHE A 178 14.01 -2.19 -7.23
C PHE A 178 14.55 -1.71 -8.58
N HIS A 179 13.76 -0.88 -9.27
CA HIS A 179 14.20 -0.15 -10.45
C HIS A 179 14.31 1.35 -10.18
N THR A 180 15.27 2.00 -10.84
CA THR A 180 15.43 3.44 -10.79
C THR A 180 14.87 4.08 -12.05
N ILE A 181 14.10 5.15 -11.90
CA ILE A 181 13.65 6.00 -12.99
C ILE A 181 14.11 7.43 -12.68
N GLU A 182 15.03 7.97 -13.48
CA GLU A 182 15.54 9.34 -13.32
C GLU A 182 14.88 10.30 -14.30
N LEU A 183 14.08 11.23 -13.79
CA LEU A 183 13.52 12.33 -14.56
C LEU A 183 14.61 13.34 -14.94
N ASP A 184 14.73 13.62 -16.23
CA ASP A 184 15.74 14.49 -16.84
C ASP A 184 15.20 15.87 -17.22
N HIS A 185 13.94 15.96 -17.64
CA HIS A 185 13.35 17.21 -18.09
C HIS A 185 13.09 18.19 -16.93
N ILE A 186 13.83 19.29 -16.91
CA ILE A 186 13.69 20.36 -15.92
C ILE A 186 12.63 21.35 -16.40
N TYR A 187 11.60 21.59 -15.59
CA TYR A 187 10.53 22.55 -15.87
C TYR A 187 10.74 23.91 -15.18
N ARG A 188 11.54 23.96 -14.12
CA ARG A 188 11.69 25.15 -13.26
C ARG A 188 12.61 26.21 -13.88
N GLN A 189 13.79 25.80 -14.37
CA GLN A 189 14.76 26.68 -14.98
C GLN A 189 14.73 26.54 -16.49
N SER A 190 14.77 27.66 -17.22
CA SER A 190 14.91 27.71 -18.68
C SER A 190 16.33 28.09 -19.13
N ASP A 191 17.12 28.68 -18.23
CA ASP A 191 18.50 29.12 -18.49
C ASP A 191 19.46 27.93 -18.54
N ARG A 192 20.03 27.69 -19.73
CA ARG A 192 20.98 26.59 -19.98
C ARG A 192 22.29 26.76 -19.21
N GLU A 193 22.79 27.98 -19.05
CA GLU A 193 24.03 28.23 -18.31
C GLU A 193 23.81 27.91 -16.82
N PHE A 194 22.71 28.38 -16.26
CA PHE A 194 22.40 28.12 -14.87
C PHE A 194 22.10 26.64 -14.59
N ILE A 195 21.38 25.96 -15.49
CA ILE A 195 21.19 24.51 -15.41
C ILE A 195 22.54 23.79 -15.41
N ASN A 196 23.49 24.24 -16.24
CA ASN A 196 24.83 23.65 -16.28
C ASN A 196 25.57 23.83 -14.96
N ILE A 197 25.53 25.03 -14.37
CA ILE A 197 26.08 25.31 -13.04
C ILE A 197 25.46 24.40 -11.97
N LEU A 198 24.14 24.28 -11.95
CA LEU A 198 23.43 23.43 -11.00
C LEU A 198 23.84 21.95 -11.13
N ASN A 199 24.03 21.44 -12.35
CA ASN A 199 24.50 20.08 -12.57
C ASN A 199 25.93 19.87 -12.06
N HIS A 200 26.84 20.84 -12.30
CA HIS A 200 28.21 20.77 -11.82
C HIS A 200 28.27 20.84 -10.28
N LEU A 201 27.42 21.63 -9.64
CA LEU A 201 27.25 21.65 -8.19
C LEU A 201 26.69 20.32 -7.67
N ARG A 202 25.72 19.72 -8.38
CA ARG A 202 25.08 18.44 -8.03
C ARG A 202 26.07 17.28 -8.05
N GLU A 203 26.93 17.23 -9.06
CA GLU A 203 27.91 16.16 -9.30
C GLU A 203 29.27 16.43 -8.64
N ASN A 204 29.42 17.58 -7.98
CA ASN A 204 30.68 18.07 -7.44
C ASN A 204 31.83 18.13 -8.48
N HIS A 205 31.50 18.49 -9.71
CA HIS A 205 32.47 18.75 -10.77
C HIS A 205 32.70 20.25 -10.91
N ILE A 206 33.38 20.88 -9.94
CA ILE A 206 33.55 22.35 -9.93
C ILE A 206 34.74 22.76 -10.82
N THR A 207 34.45 23.41 -11.95
CA THR A 207 35.48 23.99 -12.82
C THR A 207 35.72 25.47 -12.54
N GLN A 208 36.86 26.00 -12.97
CA GLN A 208 37.18 27.42 -12.79
C GLN A 208 36.14 28.35 -13.42
N ASN A 209 35.54 27.95 -14.54
CA ASN A 209 34.48 28.74 -15.19
C ASN A 209 33.23 28.85 -14.30
N ILE A 210 32.84 27.76 -13.64
CA ILE A 210 31.72 27.76 -12.69
C ILE A 210 32.04 28.63 -11.49
N THR A 211 33.25 28.52 -10.94
CA THR A 211 33.72 29.37 -9.84
C THR A 211 33.66 30.84 -10.20
N ASN A 212 34.13 31.22 -11.40
CA ASN A 212 34.09 32.59 -11.88
C ASN A 212 32.65 33.08 -12.09
N ALA A 213 31.77 32.25 -12.66
CA ALA A 213 30.37 32.59 -12.89
C ALA A 213 29.61 32.83 -11.58
N LEU A 214 29.84 32.00 -10.56
CA LEU A 214 29.25 32.18 -9.23
C LEU A 214 29.84 33.40 -8.51
N ASN A 215 31.16 33.58 -8.55
CA ASN A 215 31.81 34.74 -7.94
C ASN A 215 31.50 36.07 -8.63
N ALA A 216 31.09 36.07 -9.91
CA ALA A 216 30.54 37.25 -10.56
C ALA A 216 29.21 37.72 -9.93
N ARG A 217 28.53 36.86 -9.15
CA ARG A 217 27.33 37.18 -8.38
C ARG A 217 27.60 37.51 -6.92
N TYR A 218 28.86 37.51 -6.48
CA TYR A 218 29.23 37.95 -5.14
C TYR A 218 29.15 39.47 -5.04
N SER A 219 28.45 39.96 -4.02
CA SER A 219 28.39 41.38 -3.70
C SER A 219 28.72 41.61 -2.21
N PRO A 220 29.87 42.25 -1.89
CA PRO A 220 30.29 42.52 -0.50
C PRO A 220 29.42 43.59 0.17
N GLU A 221 28.86 44.51 -0.61
CA GLU A 221 27.95 45.56 -0.16
C GLU A 221 26.56 45.24 -0.72
N VAL A 222 25.85 44.29 -0.10
CA VAL A 222 24.43 44.11 -0.40
C VAL A 222 23.69 45.36 0.10
N SER A 223 23.52 46.36 -0.76
CA SER A 223 22.92 47.63 -0.35
C SER A 223 21.47 47.39 0.09
N GLU A 224 20.96 48.21 1.03
CA GLU A 224 19.55 48.11 1.44
C GLU A 224 18.57 48.32 0.28
N LYS A 225 19.00 48.98 -0.81
CA LYS A 225 18.23 49.14 -2.05
C LYS A 225 18.29 47.92 -2.99
N ASP A 226 19.35 47.13 -2.95
CA ASP A 226 19.46 45.87 -3.71
C ASP A 226 18.66 44.72 -3.05
N ASN A 227 18.25 44.90 -1.79
CA ASN A 227 17.47 43.95 -1.01
C ASN A 227 15.96 44.01 -1.26
N GLU A 228 15.46 45.01 -2.01
CA GLU A 228 14.03 45.25 -2.16
C GLU A 228 13.36 44.08 -2.90
N GLY A 229 12.56 43.29 -2.17
CA GLY A 229 11.88 42.11 -2.67
C GLY A 229 12.71 40.83 -2.78
N CYS A 230 13.95 40.83 -2.28
CA CYS A 230 14.84 39.65 -2.23
C CYS A 230 14.63 38.85 -0.94
N ILE A 231 14.77 37.53 -1.02
CA ILE A 231 14.77 36.64 0.16
C ILE A 231 16.17 36.13 0.47
N ILE A 232 16.55 36.13 1.76
CA ILE A 232 17.84 35.63 2.23
C ILE A 232 17.70 34.16 2.62
N LEU A 233 18.55 33.30 2.04
CA LEU A 233 18.63 31.88 2.33
C LEU A 233 19.77 31.60 3.31
N CYS A 234 19.41 31.20 4.53
CA CYS A 234 20.37 30.93 5.62
C CYS A 234 20.46 29.43 5.96
N SER A 235 21.57 29.00 6.57
CA SER A 235 21.71 27.61 7.05
C SER A 235 20.87 27.30 8.31
N TYR A 236 20.67 28.28 9.21
CA TYR A 236 20.10 28.06 10.55
C TYR A 236 18.82 28.86 10.83
N ASN A 237 17.85 28.26 11.53
CA ASN A 237 16.58 28.91 11.91
C ASN A 237 16.81 30.20 12.71
N ARG A 238 17.67 30.14 13.74
CA ARG A 238 17.97 31.30 14.60
C ARG A 238 18.40 32.54 13.82
N ARG A 239 19.15 32.37 12.73
CA ARG A 239 19.60 33.47 11.88
C ARG A 239 18.44 34.05 11.06
N ALA A 240 17.64 33.19 10.43
CA ALA A 240 16.47 33.62 9.67
C ALA A 240 15.46 34.35 10.56
N ASP A 241 15.18 33.81 11.75
CA ASP A 241 14.26 34.40 12.72
C ASP A 241 14.79 35.76 13.23
N HIS A 242 16.10 35.87 13.50
CA HIS A 242 16.71 37.14 13.89
C HIS A 242 16.58 38.23 12.82
N ILE A 243 16.84 37.90 11.55
CA ILE A 243 16.70 38.84 10.43
C ILE A 243 15.24 39.28 10.29
N ASN A 244 14.30 38.33 10.28
CA ASN A 244 12.88 38.63 10.14
C ASN A 244 12.37 39.53 11.28
N ASN A 245 12.72 39.20 12.53
CA ASN A 245 12.28 39.98 13.69
C ASN A 245 12.91 41.39 13.70
N THR A 246 14.19 41.50 13.31
CA THR A 246 14.87 42.80 13.25
C THR A 246 14.25 43.70 12.17
N LYS A 247 13.99 43.16 10.98
CA LYS A 247 13.36 43.90 9.88
C LYS A 247 11.91 44.29 10.21
N LEU A 248 11.14 43.41 10.84
CA LEU A 248 9.79 43.75 11.32
C LEU A 248 9.81 44.85 12.40
N ALA A 249 10.79 44.81 13.31
CA ALA A 249 10.92 45.82 14.37
C ALA A 249 11.27 47.21 13.83
N GLN A 250 11.99 47.30 12.70
CA GLN A 250 12.36 48.56 12.04
C GLN A 250 11.18 49.27 11.34
N ILE A 251 10.03 48.61 11.20
CA ILE A 251 8.85 49.21 10.57
C ILE A 251 8.07 50.02 11.62
N ASP A 252 7.87 51.31 11.35
CA ASP A 252 7.20 52.26 12.26
C ASP A 252 5.68 52.04 12.40
N SER A 253 5.06 51.25 11.52
CA SER A 253 3.63 50.96 11.57
C SER A 253 3.28 50.01 12.74
N PRO A 254 2.04 50.11 13.29
CA PRO A 254 1.63 49.26 14.40
C PRO A 254 1.56 47.78 13.99
N SER A 255 1.96 46.88 14.90
CA SER A 255 1.80 45.44 14.72
C SER A 255 0.33 45.03 14.82
N VAL A 256 -0.09 44.13 13.93
CA VAL A 256 -1.37 43.43 13.98
C VAL A 256 -1.10 41.95 14.14
N PHE A 257 -1.84 41.29 15.04
CA PHE A 257 -1.66 39.89 15.39
C PHE A 257 -2.88 39.09 14.97
N TYR A 258 -2.66 38.02 14.20
CA TYR A 258 -3.71 37.12 13.74
C TYR A 258 -3.55 35.75 14.40
N GLU A 259 -4.51 35.37 15.24
CA GLU A 259 -4.52 34.08 15.91
C GLU A 259 -5.07 32.99 14.99
N CYS A 260 -4.42 31.83 14.98
CA CYS A 260 -4.91 30.69 14.22
C CYS A 260 -6.15 30.08 14.90
N LYS A 261 -6.96 29.40 14.09
CA LYS A 261 -8.08 28.60 14.58
C LYS A 261 -7.77 27.12 14.36
N ILE A 262 -7.79 26.35 15.45
CA ILE A 262 -7.51 24.91 15.42
C ILE A 262 -8.75 24.15 15.84
N THR A 263 -9.09 23.09 15.11
CA THR A 263 -10.15 22.15 15.49
C THR A 263 -9.66 20.71 15.36
N GLY A 264 -10.16 19.81 16.21
CA GLY A 264 -9.79 18.39 16.17
C GLY A 264 -8.35 18.10 16.63
N ASP A 265 -7.77 17.03 16.10
CA ASP A 265 -6.40 16.58 16.40
C ASP A 265 -5.39 17.25 15.44
N PHE A 266 -4.66 18.24 15.94
CA PHE A 266 -3.57 18.90 15.22
C PHE A 266 -2.42 19.23 16.19
N ASP A 267 -1.29 18.55 16.06
CA ASP A 267 -0.14 18.73 16.96
C ASP A 267 0.64 20.01 16.64
N GLU A 268 1.07 20.75 17.67
CA GLU A 268 1.83 22.00 17.54
C GLU A 268 3.11 21.86 16.71
N LYS A 269 3.81 20.74 16.87
CA LYS A 269 5.03 20.44 16.10
C LYS A 269 4.78 20.27 14.59
N SER A 270 3.53 20.07 14.19
CA SER A 270 3.11 19.86 12.81
C SER A 270 2.44 21.08 12.20
N TYR A 271 2.35 22.20 12.94
CA TYR A 271 1.70 23.40 12.41
C TYR A 271 2.39 23.86 11.11
N PRO A 272 1.60 24.10 10.04
CA PRO A 272 2.14 24.57 8.77
C PRO A 272 2.59 26.03 8.84
N ASN A 273 2.07 26.80 9.80
CA ASN A 273 2.40 28.20 10.03
C ASN A 273 2.48 28.54 11.52
N SER A 274 2.86 29.77 11.87
CA SER A 274 2.83 30.23 13.26
C SER A 274 1.41 30.22 13.83
N ASN A 275 1.30 29.95 15.13
CA ASN A 275 0.05 30.07 15.88
C ASN A 275 -0.48 31.50 15.84
N THR A 276 0.39 32.46 16.12
CA THR A 276 0.13 33.89 16.05
C THR A 276 0.97 34.46 14.92
N LEU A 277 0.33 35.06 13.92
CA LEU A 277 1.00 35.73 12.82
C LEU A 277 1.06 37.23 13.12
N GLU A 278 2.26 37.76 13.32
CA GLU A 278 2.49 39.19 13.48
C GLU A 278 2.80 39.83 12.12
N LEU A 279 2.06 40.86 11.73
CA LEU A 279 2.29 41.65 10.52
C LEU A 279 2.27 43.15 10.81
N LYS A 280 2.95 43.90 9.94
CA LYS A 280 2.96 45.36 9.89
C LYS A 280 2.76 45.82 8.46
N LYS A 281 2.14 46.98 8.25
CA LYS A 281 2.12 47.62 6.93
C LYS A 281 3.56 47.97 6.52
N GLY A 282 3.99 47.47 5.35
CA GLY A 282 5.36 47.51 4.85
C GLY A 282 6.15 46.23 5.09
N ALA A 283 5.58 45.20 5.73
CA ALA A 283 6.29 43.94 5.98
C ALA A 283 6.44 43.13 4.68
N GLN A 284 7.61 42.53 4.48
CA GLN A 284 7.84 41.57 3.40
C GLN A 284 7.35 40.18 3.83
N VAL A 285 6.42 39.63 3.07
CA VAL A 285 5.78 38.34 3.33
C VAL A 285 5.88 37.42 2.12
N MET A 286 5.78 36.12 2.37
CA MET A 286 5.72 35.08 1.37
C MET A 286 4.47 34.24 1.58
N PHE A 287 3.80 33.92 0.47
CA PHE A 287 2.70 32.98 0.45
C PHE A 287 3.21 31.55 0.63
N ILE A 288 2.65 30.81 1.60
CA ILE A 288 3.03 29.42 1.90
C ILE A 288 2.05 28.39 1.29
N LYS A 289 1.13 28.85 0.44
CA LYS A 289 0.15 28.02 -0.27
C LYS A 289 -0.11 28.60 -1.66
N ASN A 290 -0.53 27.74 -2.58
CA ASN A 290 -1.06 28.22 -3.86
C ASN A 290 -2.45 28.80 -3.67
N ASP A 291 -2.82 29.76 -4.51
CA ASP A 291 -4.18 30.26 -4.56
C ASP A 291 -5.15 29.17 -5.06
N TYR A 292 -6.21 28.96 -4.30
CA TYR A 292 -7.34 28.07 -4.61
C TYR A 292 -8.70 28.77 -4.48
N SER A 293 -8.71 30.08 -4.21
CA SER A 293 -9.92 30.87 -3.94
C SER A 293 -10.83 30.95 -5.18
N HIS A 294 -10.25 30.91 -6.38
CA HIS A 294 -10.96 30.92 -7.64
C HIS A 294 -10.96 29.53 -8.27
N SER A 295 -12.14 28.95 -8.53
CA SER A 295 -12.30 27.65 -9.22
C SER A 295 -11.91 27.68 -10.72
N GLY A 296 -11.14 28.67 -11.15
CA GLY A 296 -10.65 28.87 -12.51
C GLY A 296 -9.19 28.46 -12.71
N THR A 297 -8.69 28.59 -13.94
CA THR A 297 -7.32 28.23 -14.33
C THR A 297 -6.26 29.27 -13.97
N GLU A 298 -6.65 30.51 -13.65
CA GLU A 298 -5.73 31.57 -13.25
C GLU A 298 -5.66 31.69 -11.73
N ARG A 299 -4.46 31.48 -11.19
CA ARG A 299 -4.14 31.66 -9.77
C ARG A 299 -3.54 33.03 -9.57
N GLU A 300 -3.92 33.72 -8.50
CA GLU A 300 -3.38 35.05 -8.21
C GLU A 300 -1.95 34.99 -7.64
N TYR A 301 -1.65 33.95 -6.88
CA TYR A 301 -0.35 33.71 -6.27
C TYR A 301 -0.04 32.22 -6.16
N TYR A 302 1.24 31.91 -5.91
CA TYR A 302 1.76 30.56 -5.78
C TYR A 302 2.50 30.40 -4.44
N ASN A 303 2.69 29.17 -3.99
CA ASN A 303 3.54 28.88 -2.85
C ASN A 303 4.98 29.34 -3.15
N GLY A 304 5.50 30.29 -2.37
CA GLY A 304 6.78 30.97 -2.59
C GLY A 304 6.67 32.38 -3.16
N SER A 305 5.47 32.84 -3.59
CA SER A 305 5.28 34.22 -4.05
C SER A 305 5.58 35.21 -2.94
N ILE A 306 6.42 36.22 -3.20
CA ILE A 306 6.83 37.25 -2.24
C ILE A 306 6.10 38.56 -2.56
N GLY A 307 5.70 39.29 -1.50
CA GLY A 307 5.11 40.60 -1.63
C GLY A 307 5.26 41.45 -0.36
N GLU A 308 4.78 42.68 -0.45
CA GLU A 308 4.75 43.66 0.63
C GLU A 308 3.32 43.83 1.14
N VAL A 309 3.14 43.84 2.46
CA VAL A 309 1.85 44.13 3.10
C VAL A 309 1.51 45.62 2.95
N ILE A 310 0.50 45.94 2.15
CA ILE A 310 0.03 47.33 1.93
C ILE A 310 -1.01 47.73 2.97
N GLU A 311 -1.77 46.74 3.44
CA GLU A 311 -2.84 46.89 4.42
C GLU A 311 -2.84 45.69 5.36
N ALA A 312 -2.91 45.96 6.66
CA ALA A 312 -3.03 44.97 7.72
C ALA A 312 -4.01 45.51 8.76
N GLU A 313 -5.24 45.02 8.70
CA GLU A 313 -6.33 45.29 9.62
C GLU A 313 -6.90 43.97 10.14
N GLU A 314 -7.70 44.01 11.21
CA GLU A 314 -8.21 42.81 11.89
C GLU A 314 -8.86 41.77 10.96
N ASN A 315 -9.56 42.22 9.91
CA ASN A 315 -10.25 41.36 8.94
C ASN A 315 -9.82 41.58 7.49
N ASN A 316 -8.78 42.39 7.23
CA ASN A 316 -8.34 42.70 5.88
C ASN A 316 -6.81 42.73 5.79
N ILE A 317 -6.26 41.88 4.91
CA ILE A 317 -4.84 41.87 4.60
C ILE A 317 -4.70 42.01 3.09
N VAL A 318 -3.97 43.03 2.65
CA VAL A 318 -3.68 43.24 1.23
C VAL A 318 -2.17 43.18 1.03
N VAL A 319 -1.74 42.31 0.11
CA VAL A 319 -0.33 42.12 -0.23
C VAL A 319 -0.10 42.53 -1.69
N ARG A 320 0.87 43.42 -1.93
CA ARG A 320 1.37 43.72 -3.27
C ARG A 320 2.45 42.71 -3.63
N LEU A 321 2.21 41.90 -4.65
CA LEU A 321 3.22 40.97 -5.16
C LEU A 321 4.37 41.75 -5.80
N ASN A 322 5.60 41.29 -5.55
CA ASN A 322 6.79 41.85 -6.20
C ASN A 322 6.76 41.59 -7.71
N GLU A 323 6.26 40.42 -8.10
CA GLU A 323 6.06 40.03 -9.50
C GLU A 323 4.76 40.67 -10.02
N GLY A 324 4.88 41.56 -11.00
CA GLY A 324 3.74 42.19 -11.66
C GLY A 324 3.02 43.29 -10.87
N GLY A 325 3.38 43.54 -9.61
CA GLY A 325 2.80 44.61 -8.79
C GLY A 325 1.33 44.41 -8.42
N LYS A 326 0.81 43.20 -8.60
CA LYS A 326 -0.60 42.87 -8.36
C LYS A 326 -0.92 42.93 -6.87
N GLU A 327 -2.02 43.58 -6.52
CA GLU A 327 -2.53 43.61 -5.15
C GLU A 327 -3.50 42.44 -4.94
N VAL A 328 -3.26 41.66 -3.90
CA VAL A 328 -4.01 40.45 -3.55
C VAL A 328 -4.63 40.63 -2.18
N ILE A 329 -5.95 40.47 -2.10
CA ILE A 329 -6.65 40.36 -0.82
C ILE A 329 -6.45 38.94 -0.30
N VAL A 330 -5.89 38.82 0.89
CA VAL A 330 -5.49 37.53 1.45
C VAL A 330 -6.59 37.00 2.36
N GLU A 331 -7.13 35.85 2.02
CA GLU A 331 -8.11 35.14 2.84
C GLU A 331 -7.44 34.07 3.73
N PRO A 332 -8.01 33.75 4.92
CA PRO A 332 -7.55 32.64 5.73
C PRO A 332 -7.64 31.30 4.97
N TYR A 333 -6.58 30.51 5.04
CA TYR A 333 -6.54 29.17 4.45
C TYR A 333 -6.64 28.10 5.54
N THR A 334 -7.33 27.00 5.23
CA THR A 334 -7.47 25.85 6.15
C THR A 334 -6.64 24.66 5.66
N TRP A 335 -5.65 24.26 6.46
CA TRP A 335 -4.90 23.02 6.28
C TRP A 335 -5.61 21.88 7.02
N GLU A 336 -5.72 20.75 6.37
CA GLU A 336 -6.39 19.56 6.90
C GLU A 336 -5.36 18.49 7.24
N LYS A 337 -5.32 18.07 8.51
CA LYS A 337 -4.60 16.87 8.94
C LYS A 337 -5.52 15.68 8.72
N CYS A 338 -5.15 14.82 7.77
CA CYS A 338 -5.93 13.65 7.41
C CYS A 338 -5.35 12.36 8.02
N ARG A 339 -6.22 11.41 8.33
CA ARG A 339 -5.85 10.01 8.55
C ARG A 339 -6.49 9.13 7.48
N TYR A 340 -5.87 7.99 7.21
CA TYR A 340 -6.49 6.97 6.35
C TYR A 340 -7.46 6.12 7.14
N GLU A 341 -8.67 5.95 6.61
CA GLU A 341 -9.71 5.05 7.10
C GLU A 341 -10.30 4.22 5.95
N LEU A 342 -10.97 3.12 6.28
CA LEU A 342 -11.71 2.34 5.29
C LEU A 342 -13.14 2.84 5.19
N ASN A 343 -13.59 3.10 3.96
CA ASN A 343 -15.00 3.35 3.70
C ASN A 343 -15.82 2.14 4.16
N LYS A 344 -16.86 2.38 4.95
CA LYS A 344 -17.65 1.29 5.56
C LYS A 344 -18.33 0.40 4.51
N ARG A 345 -18.72 0.96 3.36
CA ARG A 345 -19.45 0.28 2.28
C ARG A 345 -18.52 -0.28 1.21
N THR A 346 -17.70 0.58 0.60
CA THR A 346 -16.84 0.17 -0.54
C THR A 346 -15.59 -0.57 -0.09
N LYS A 347 -15.21 -0.42 1.19
CA LYS A 347 -13.93 -0.87 1.75
C LYS A 347 -12.72 -0.20 1.10
N GLU A 348 -12.89 0.84 0.30
CA GLU A 348 -11.77 1.61 -0.24
C GLU A 348 -11.11 2.46 0.83
N ILE A 349 -9.83 2.76 0.64
CA ILE A 349 -9.07 3.61 1.54
C ILE A 349 -9.42 5.07 1.22
N GLU A 350 -9.96 5.77 2.21
CA GLU A 350 -10.33 7.18 2.10
C GLU A 350 -9.56 8.01 3.15
N LYS A 351 -9.44 9.31 2.89
CA LYS A 351 -8.87 10.26 3.83
C LYS A 351 -9.99 10.84 4.67
N GLU A 352 -9.86 10.77 5.99
CA GLU A 352 -10.74 11.42 6.95
C GLU A 352 -9.99 12.58 7.60
N VAL A 353 -10.58 13.78 7.57
CA VAL A 353 -10.03 14.97 8.24
C VAL A 353 -10.17 14.78 9.75
N THR A 354 -9.04 14.72 10.45
CA THR A 354 -8.97 14.54 11.91
C THR A 354 -8.81 15.85 12.67
N GLY A 355 -8.27 16.86 12.01
CA GLY A 355 -8.10 18.19 12.55
C GLY A 355 -7.83 19.20 11.46
N THR A 356 -8.11 20.46 11.76
CA THR A 356 -7.88 21.58 10.87
C THR A 356 -7.07 22.66 11.58
N PHE A 357 -6.22 23.31 10.80
CA PHE A 357 -5.48 24.51 11.20
C PHE A 357 -5.86 25.60 10.21
N THR A 358 -6.46 26.69 10.66
CA THR A 358 -6.87 27.82 9.82
C THR A 358 -6.06 29.06 10.21
N GLN A 359 -5.38 29.66 9.23
CA GLN A 359 -4.56 30.87 9.39
C GLN A 359 -4.36 31.54 8.03
N TYR A 360 -3.99 32.82 8.01
CA TYR A 360 -3.54 33.46 6.77
C TYR A 360 -2.30 32.72 6.20
N PRO A 361 -2.26 32.40 4.90
CA PRO A 361 -1.16 31.66 4.28
C PRO A 361 0.06 32.53 4.01
N LEU A 362 0.46 33.34 4.99
CA LEU A 362 1.58 34.28 4.93
C LEU A 362 2.63 33.96 5.99
N ARG A 363 3.89 34.22 5.65
CA ARG A 363 5.02 34.20 6.59
C ARG A 363 5.95 35.36 6.29
N LEU A 364 6.58 35.94 7.32
CA LEU A 364 7.68 36.90 7.12
C LEU A 364 8.77 36.29 6.23
N ALA A 365 9.26 37.08 5.29
CA ALA A 365 10.03 36.57 4.17
C ALA A 365 11.28 37.39 3.81
N TRP A 366 11.87 38.10 4.77
CA TRP A 366 13.22 38.64 4.58
C TRP A 366 14.26 37.54 4.58
N ALA A 367 14.08 36.52 5.44
CA ALA A 367 14.97 35.37 5.50
C ALA A 367 14.22 34.05 5.72
N ILE A 368 14.75 32.97 5.13
CA ILE A 368 14.28 31.60 5.32
C ILE A 368 15.47 30.64 5.37
N THR A 369 15.34 29.54 6.09
CA THR A 369 16.35 28.50 6.05
C THR A 369 16.33 27.71 4.75
N VAL A 370 17.47 27.22 4.29
CA VAL A 370 17.58 26.30 3.14
C VAL A 370 16.66 25.07 3.28
N HIS A 371 16.54 24.50 4.48
CA HIS A 371 15.61 23.38 4.73
C HIS A 371 14.15 23.75 4.46
N LYS A 372 13.68 24.88 4.98
CA LYS A 372 12.29 25.35 4.81
C LYS A 372 12.01 25.88 3.40
N SER A 373 13.03 26.18 2.59
CA SER A 373 12.87 26.60 1.20
C SER A 373 12.82 25.43 0.21
N GLN A 374 12.99 24.20 0.67
CA GLN A 374 12.89 23.02 -0.20
C GLN A 374 11.52 22.97 -0.89
N GLY A 375 11.51 22.57 -2.16
CA GLY A 375 10.33 22.66 -3.02
C GLY A 375 9.97 24.07 -3.53
N LEU A 376 10.40 25.16 -2.88
CA LEU A 376 10.10 26.55 -3.28
C LEU A 376 11.00 27.03 -4.43
N THR A 377 10.55 28.09 -5.11
CA THR A 377 11.26 28.77 -6.20
C THR A 377 11.14 30.28 -6.01
N PHE A 378 12.25 31.01 -6.19
CA PHE A 378 12.33 32.46 -6.06
C PHE A 378 12.90 33.11 -7.32
N ASP A 379 12.47 34.33 -7.61
CA ASP A 379 13.03 35.13 -8.70
C ASP A 379 14.35 35.80 -8.31
N LYS A 380 14.42 36.30 -7.08
CA LYS A 380 15.64 36.89 -6.51
C LYS A 380 15.92 36.32 -5.12
N ALA A 381 17.14 35.82 -4.90
CA ALA A 381 17.54 35.31 -3.60
C ALA A 381 19.01 35.61 -3.30
N ILE A 382 19.26 35.89 -2.03
CA ILE A 382 20.59 36.11 -1.48
C ILE A 382 21.01 34.83 -0.75
N ILE A 383 22.13 34.26 -1.14
CA ILE A 383 22.66 33.03 -0.56
C ILE A 383 23.66 33.39 0.52
N ASP A 384 23.25 33.15 1.76
CA ASP A 384 24.01 33.41 2.97
C ASP A 384 24.42 32.08 3.60
N THR A 385 25.38 31.43 2.94
CA THR A 385 25.79 30.05 3.22
C THR A 385 27.27 29.95 3.55
N GLU A 386 27.84 30.95 4.22
CA GLU A 386 29.21 30.90 4.76
C GLU A 386 29.45 29.68 5.67
N ASN A 387 28.37 29.05 6.15
CA ASN A 387 28.37 27.90 7.06
C ASN A 387 27.50 26.74 6.54
N CYS A 388 27.58 26.36 5.25
CA CYS A 388 27.03 25.07 4.84
C CYS A 388 27.79 23.94 5.56
N PHE A 389 27.06 23.08 6.26
CA PHE A 389 27.64 22.04 7.13
C PHE A 389 27.23 20.63 6.70
N THR A 390 26.37 20.50 5.70
CA THR A 390 25.87 19.21 5.23
C THR A 390 25.83 19.12 3.71
N HIS A 391 25.93 17.88 3.21
CA HIS A 391 25.83 17.56 1.78
C HIS A 391 24.57 18.15 1.15
N GLY A 392 24.67 18.62 -0.09
CA GLY A 392 23.53 19.12 -0.87
C GLY A 392 22.95 20.46 -0.41
N GLN A 393 23.29 20.99 0.77
CA GLN A 393 22.73 22.23 1.30
C GLN A 393 23.01 23.43 0.38
N TYR A 394 24.24 23.58 -0.10
CA TYR A 394 24.60 24.65 -1.03
C TYR A 394 23.86 24.51 -2.36
N TYR A 395 23.83 23.30 -2.93
CA TYR A 395 23.08 22.99 -4.15
C TYR A 395 21.58 23.32 -4.00
N VAL A 396 20.96 22.95 -2.88
CA VAL A 396 19.56 23.24 -2.59
C VAL A 396 19.32 24.74 -2.55
N ALA A 397 20.18 25.50 -1.88
CA ALA A 397 20.10 26.96 -1.78
C ALA A 397 20.14 27.62 -3.16
N ILE A 398 21.16 27.29 -3.98
CA ILE A 398 21.33 27.86 -5.33
C ILE A 398 20.16 27.45 -6.23
N SER A 399 19.71 26.20 -6.17
CA SER A 399 18.59 25.68 -6.99
C SER A 399 17.21 26.27 -6.68
N ARG A 400 17.10 27.14 -5.66
CA ARG A 400 15.87 27.88 -5.36
C ARG A 400 15.64 29.04 -6.34
N CYS A 401 16.69 29.63 -6.90
CA CYS A 401 16.53 30.68 -7.92
C CYS A 401 16.03 30.11 -9.26
N ARG A 402 15.32 30.94 -10.03
CA ARG A 402 14.94 30.63 -11.42
C ARG A 402 16.09 30.86 -12.41
N THR A 403 16.88 31.90 -12.20
CA THR A 403 17.97 32.32 -13.10
C THR A 403 19.25 32.62 -12.34
N LEU A 404 20.39 32.66 -13.05
CA LEU A 404 21.66 33.06 -12.47
C LEU A 404 21.68 34.56 -12.12
N GLU A 405 20.96 35.41 -12.86
CA GLU A 405 20.85 36.85 -12.61
C GLU A 405 20.12 37.17 -11.30
N GLY A 406 19.13 36.36 -10.94
CA GLY A 406 18.39 36.51 -9.69
C GLY A 406 19.19 36.10 -8.45
N LEU A 407 20.37 35.53 -8.64
CA LEU A 407 21.22 35.05 -7.56
C LEU A 407 22.18 36.14 -7.09
N THR A 408 22.28 36.33 -5.78
CA THR A 408 23.35 37.12 -5.15
C THR A 408 24.01 36.30 -4.06
N LEU A 409 25.34 36.29 -4.00
CA LEU A 409 26.09 35.61 -2.94
C LEU A 409 26.52 36.64 -1.88
N ALA A 410 26.25 36.35 -0.61
CA ALA A 410 26.68 37.18 0.52
C ALA A 410 28.18 37.00 0.83
N ALA A 411 28.78 35.90 0.36
CA ALA A 411 30.20 35.58 0.49
C ALA A 411 30.74 35.02 -0.84
N PRO A 412 32.05 35.12 -1.11
CA PRO A 412 32.66 34.52 -2.29
C PRO A 412 32.44 33.00 -2.29
N PHE A 413 32.09 32.45 -3.45
CA PHE A 413 32.04 31.01 -3.65
C PHE A 413 33.45 30.41 -3.61
N ILE A 414 33.61 29.45 -2.70
CA ILE A 414 34.77 28.57 -2.62
C ILE A 414 34.32 27.12 -2.86
N PRO A 415 35.06 26.32 -3.66
CA PRO A 415 34.64 24.95 -3.98
C PRO A 415 34.43 24.04 -2.74
N SER A 416 35.14 24.28 -1.63
CA SER A 416 35.03 23.51 -0.39
C SER A 416 33.67 23.62 0.31
N VAL A 417 32.83 24.59 -0.05
CA VAL A 417 31.46 24.73 0.48
C VAL A 417 30.51 23.70 -0.14
N VAL A 418 30.87 23.13 -1.29
CA VAL A 418 30.17 21.97 -1.88
C VAL A 418 30.71 20.71 -1.21
N ILE A 419 29.97 20.23 -0.21
CA ILE A 419 30.29 18.99 0.49
C ILE A 419 29.84 17.82 -0.36
N THR A 420 30.72 16.84 -0.55
CA THR A 420 30.48 15.63 -1.33
C THR A 420 30.36 14.43 -0.42
N ASP A 421 29.36 13.62 -0.70
CA ASP A 421 29.12 12.38 0.01
C ASP A 421 29.48 11.21 -0.91
N SER A 422 30.49 10.44 -0.50
CA SER A 422 30.96 9.28 -1.26
C SER A 422 29.89 8.20 -1.40
N ASP A 423 29.00 8.08 -0.41
CA ASP A 423 27.97 7.05 -0.38
C ASP A 423 26.89 7.34 -1.41
N ILE A 424 26.49 8.61 -1.55
CA ILE A 424 25.56 9.04 -2.61
C ILE A 424 26.18 8.81 -3.99
N THR A 425 27.48 9.10 -4.13
CA THR A 425 28.21 8.89 -5.39
C THR A 425 28.23 7.41 -5.78
N ALA A 426 28.56 6.53 -4.82
CA ALA A 426 28.55 5.08 -5.03
C ALA A 426 27.15 4.57 -5.41
N PHE A 427 26.11 5.01 -4.69
CA PHE A 427 24.74 4.59 -4.97
C PHE A 427 24.21 5.12 -6.32
N SER A 428 24.65 6.30 -6.76
CA SER A 428 24.28 6.84 -8.09
C SER A 428 24.84 6.00 -9.24
N GLN A 429 26.00 5.35 -9.06
CA GLN A 429 26.54 4.40 -10.02
C GLN A 429 25.69 3.11 -10.06
N GLU A 430 25.26 2.60 -8.91
CA GLU A 430 24.35 1.44 -8.82
C GLU A 430 23.00 1.74 -9.50
N GLN A 431 22.45 2.95 -9.30
CA GLN A 431 21.21 3.40 -9.95
C GLN A 431 21.30 3.34 -11.48
N SER A 432 22.46 3.70 -12.03
CA SER A 432 22.69 3.70 -13.47
C SER A 432 22.66 2.28 -14.05
N ALA A 433 23.09 1.28 -13.27
CA ALA A 433 22.99 -0.13 -13.64
C ALA A 433 21.56 -0.69 -13.49
N ASN A 434 20.76 -0.15 -12.57
CA ASN A 434 19.39 -0.58 -12.27
C ASN A 434 18.31 0.31 -12.92
N GLN A 435 18.62 0.99 -14.04
CA GLN A 435 17.63 1.81 -14.74
C GLN A 435 16.53 0.98 -15.38
N ALA A 436 15.29 1.42 -15.21
CA ALA A 436 14.14 0.84 -15.90
C ALA A 436 14.03 1.38 -17.34
N ASP A 437 13.65 0.48 -18.24
CA ASP A 437 13.30 0.75 -19.63
C ASP A 437 11.99 0.02 -20.01
N GLU A 438 11.54 0.16 -21.26
CA GLU A 438 10.31 -0.51 -21.72
C GLU A 438 10.45 -2.04 -21.80
N THR A 439 11.67 -2.58 -21.99
CA THR A 439 11.88 -4.03 -22.09
C THR A 439 11.79 -4.71 -20.72
N THR A 440 12.50 -4.16 -19.75
CA THR A 440 12.43 -4.54 -18.33
C THR A 440 11.01 -4.40 -17.81
N PHE A 441 10.31 -3.33 -18.18
CA PHE A 441 8.90 -3.11 -17.82
C PHE A 441 8.00 -4.24 -18.32
N GLU A 442 8.11 -4.60 -19.60
CA GLU A 442 7.27 -5.65 -20.19
C GLU A 442 7.51 -7.01 -19.53
N ASN A 443 8.77 -7.34 -19.20
CA ASN A 443 9.12 -8.55 -18.47
C ASN A 443 8.52 -8.55 -17.05
N ASP A 444 8.67 -7.45 -16.30
CA ASP A 444 8.16 -7.34 -14.94
C ASP A 444 6.63 -7.31 -14.88
N ARG A 445 5.98 -6.70 -15.87
CA ARG A 445 4.53 -6.73 -16.03
C ARG A 445 4.04 -8.16 -16.27
N PHE A 446 4.71 -8.89 -17.16
CA PHE A 446 4.36 -10.27 -17.45
C PHE A 446 4.58 -11.18 -16.23
N GLU A 447 5.69 -11.02 -15.51
CA GLU A 447 5.95 -11.72 -14.25
C GLU A 447 4.89 -11.39 -13.18
N PHE A 448 4.49 -10.13 -13.05
CA PHE A 448 3.44 -9.77 -12.11
C PHE A 448 2.08 -10.40 -12.46
N TYR A 449 1.75 -10.46 -13.75
CA TYR A 449 0.56 -11.16 -14.23
C TYR A 449 0.60 -12.64 -13.85
N ILE A 450 1.73 -13.33 -14.10
CA ILE A 450 1.92 -14.74 -13.74
C ILE A 450 1.79 -14.94 -12.24
N GLN A 451 2.51 -14.16 -11.44
CA GLN A 451 2.48 -14.27 -9.98
C GLN A 451 1.07 -14.06 -9.41
N SER A 452 0.30 -13.14 -10.00
CA SER A 452 -1.08 -12.87 -9.59
C SER A 452 -2.00 -14.06 -9.91
N LEU A 453 -1.82 -14.68 -11.08
CA LEU A 453 -2.56 -15.89 -11.46
C LEU A 453 -2.16 -17.09 -10.58
N GLU A 454 -0.86 -17.27 -10.31
CA GLU A 454 -0.33 -18.31 -9.40
C GLU A 454 -0.88 -18.16 -7.99
N GLU A 455 -1.05 -16.94 -7.51
CA GLU A 455 -1.59 -16.68 -6.18
C GLU A 455 -3.03 -17.19 -6.03
N ILE A 456 -3.84 -17.22 -7.10
CA ILE A 456 -5.19 -17.81 -7.07
C ILE A 456 -5.12 -19.32 -6.77
N PHE A 457 -4.19 -20.03 -7.43
CA PHE A 457 -4.12 -21.49 -7.39
C PHE A 457 -3.09 -22.05 -6.40
N SER A 458 -2.30 -21.20 -5.76
CA SER A 458 -1.35 -21.60 -4.71
C SER A 458 -2.05 -21.75 -3.36
N PHE A 459 -1.89 -22.90 -2.72
CA PHE A 459 -2.46 -23.19 -1.39
C PHE A 459 -1.39 -23.27 -0.29
N SER A 460 -0.16 -22.83 -0.54
CA SER A 460 0.95 -22.91 0.43
C SER A 460 0.65 -22.14 1.72
N THR A 461 0.12 -20.93 1.61
CA THR A 461 -0.26 -20.09 2.76
C THR A 461 -1.38 -20.73 3.58
N LEU A 462 -2.42 -21.23 2.90
CA LEU A 462 -3.54 -21.93 3.54
C LEU A 462 -3.03 -23.17 4.30
N PHE A 463 -2.11 -23.93 3.71
CA PHE A 463 -1.52 -25.10 4.35
C PHE A 463 -0.64 -24.76 5.55
N SER A 464 0.16 -23.70 5.49
CA SER A 464 0.95 -23.23 6.63
C SER A 464 0.03 -22.87 7.80
N MET A 465 -1.05 -22.15 7.53
CA MET A 465 -2.04 -21.77 8.55
C MET A 465 -2.80 -22.97 9.10
N GLN A 466 -3.15 -23.94 8.25
CA GLN A 466 -3.74 -25.20 8.69
C GLN A 466 -2.80 -25.91 9.67
N THR A 467 -1.51 -26.02 9.33
CA THR A 467 -0.50 -26.68 10.17
C THR A 467 -0.35 -25.98 11.51
N GLU A 468 -0.29 -24.64 11.52
CA GLU A 468 -0.23 -23.84 12.74
C GLU A 468 -1.48 -24.02 13.62
N LEU A 469 -2.66 -24.03 13.00
CA LEU A 469 -3.94 -24.25 13.69
C LEU A 469 -4.04 -25.66 14.25
N SER A 470 -3.67 -26.68 13.47
CA SER A 470 -3.64 -28.06 13.92
C SER A 470 -2.70 -28.24 15.09
N ASN A 471 -1.51 -27.66 15.08
CA ASN A 471 -0.56 -27.77 16.19
C ASN A 471 -1.11 -27.24 17.52
N VAL A 472 -1.97 -26.20 17.50
CA VAL A 472 -2.59 -25.65 18.71
C VAL A 472 -3.87 -26.37 19.11
N VAL A 473 -4.61 -26.95 18.18
CA VAL A 473 -5.87 -27.68 18.45
C VAL A 473 -5.64 -29.14 18.81
N PHE A 474 -4.63 -29.79 18.22
CA PHE A 474 -4.36 -31.23 18.36
C PHE A 474 -4.28 -31.74 19.80
N PRO A 475 -3.68 -31.01 20.77
CA PRO A 475 -3.64 -31.44 22.17
C PRO A 475 -5.03 -31.64 22.80
N TYR A 476 -6.05 -30.94 22.31
CA TYR A 476 -7.40 -30.89 22.86
C TYR A 476 -8.40 -31.82 22.14
N LEU A 477 -7.93 -32.56 21.13
CA LEU A 477 -8.74 -33.56 20.43
C LEU A 477 -8.69 -34.91 21.17
N ASP A 478 -9.81 -35.63 21.22
CA ASP A 478 -9.85 -37.01 21.70
C ASP A 478 -9.29 -38.00 20.65
N GLY A 479 -9.17 -39.29 21.01
CA GLY A 479 -8.53 -40.29 20.14
C GLY A 479 -9.22 -40.52 18.79
N GLU A 480 -10.55 -40.50 18.75
CA GLU A 480 -11.34 -40.74 17.53
C GLU A 480 -11.37 -39.50 16.63
N LEU A 481 -11.50 -38.32 17.23
CA LEU A 481 -11.40 -37.04 16.54
C LEU A 481 -9.99 -36.84 15.98
N ARG A 482 -8.92 -37.14 16.73
CA ARG A 482 -7.53 -37.04 16.22
C ARG A 482 -7.33 -37.86 14.95
N GLN A 483 -7.80 -39.11 14.93
CA GLN A 483 -7.68 -39.95 13.73
C GLN A 483 -8.47 -39.37 12.55
N SER A 484 -9.70 -38.91 12.81
CA SER A 484 -10.55 -38.30 11.78
C SER A 484 -9.93 -37.01 11.22
N PHE A 485 -9.35 -36.17 12.08
CA PHE A 485 -8.62 -34.96 11.70
C PHE A 485 -7.45 -35.28 10.78
N SER A 486 -6.59 -36.24 11.15
CA SER A 486 -5.44 -36.62 10.34
C SER A 486 -5.83 -37.17 8.96
N VAL A 487 -6.97 -37.89 8.86
CA VAL A 487 -7.50 -38.35 7.57
C VAL A 487 -7.92 -37.18 6.69
N VAL A 488 -8.60 -36.18 7.25
CA VAL A 488 -9.01 -34.97 6.50
C VAL A 488 -7.80 -34.14 6.08
N GLU A 489 -6.80 -33.97 6.95
CA GLU A 489 -5.54 -33.29 6.61
C GLU A 489 -4.80 -33.97 5.46
N GLN A 490 -4.71 -35.30 5.50
CA GLN A 490 -4.10 -36.08 4.43
C GLN A 490 -4.88 -35.92 3.12
N ALA A 491 -6.22 -35.93 3.18
CA ALA A 491 -7.06 -35.69 2.01
C ALA A 491 -6.86 -34.28 1.43
N ILE A 492 -6.75 -33.24 2.27
CA ILE A 492 -6.43 -31.87 1.84
C ILE A 492 -5.07 -31.82 1.15
N LYS A 493 -4.06 -32.48 1.73
CA LYS A 493 -2.72 -32.54 1.14
C LYS A 493 -2.71 -33.18 -0.25
N GLU A 494 -3.31 -34.36 -0.38
CA GLU A 494 -3.33 -35.11 -1.63
C GLU A 494 -4.17 -34.42 -2.72
N ASN A 495 -5.36 -33.94 -2.35
CA ASN A 495 -6.35 -33.46 -3.33
C ASN A 495 -6.25 -31.96 -3.61
N ILE A 496 -5.68 -31.16 -2.71
CA ILE A 496 -5.53 -29.71 -2.90
C ILE A 496 -4.06 -29.35 -3.11
N ILE A 497 -3.17 -29.69 -2.19
CA ILE A 497 -1.78 -29.18 -2.20
C ILE A 497 -0.95 -29.80 -3.32
N ASP A 498 -0.94 -31.14 -3.42
CA ASP A 498 -0.15 -31.83 -4.44
C ASP A 498 -0.71 -31.63 -5.85
N VAL A 499 -2.03 -31.47 -5.97
CA VAL A 499 -2.67 -31.08 -7.24
C VAL A 499 -2.32 -29.63 -7.60
N SER A 500 -2.39 -28.69 -6.66
CA SER A 500 -1.97 -27.30 -6.85
C SER A 500 -0.52 -27.21 -7.33
N ARG A 501 0.42 -27.90 -6.68
CA ARG A 501 1.83 -27.91 -7.09
C ARG A 501 2.02 -28.39 -8.54
N ARG A 502 1.35 -29.49 -8.92
CA ARG A 502 1.38 -30.01 -10.29
C ARG A 502 0.74 -29.04 -11.29
N PHE A 503 -0.38 -28.43 -10.91
CA PHE A 503 -1.08 -27.46 -11.74
C PHE A 503 -0.26 -26.19 -11.98
N LEU A 504 0.40 -25.62 -10.95
CA LEU A 504 1.27 -24.45 -11.11
C LEU A 504 2.43 -24.72 -12.08
N ASN A 505 3.06 -25.89 -11.99
CA ASN A 505 4.10 -26.30 -12.95
C ASN A 505 3.55 -26.40 -14.38
N GLN A 506 2.37 -27.01 -14.53
CA GLN A 506 1.69 -27.08 -15.82
C GLN A 506 1.37 -25.68 -16.35
N MET A 507 0.84 -24.81 -15.50
CA MET A 507 0.43 -23.45 -15.85
C MET A 507 1.60 -22.63 -16.39
N ARG A 508 2.78 -22.71 -15.76
CA ARG A 508 4.01 -22.09 -16.28
C ARG A 508 4.41 -22.63 -17.65
N SER A 509 4.24 -23.93 -17.88
CA SER A 509 4.60 -24.54 -19.18
C SER A 509 3.68 -24.12 -20.35
N ILE A 510 2.44 -23.73 -20.05
CA ILE A 510 1.42 -23.33 -21.06
C ILE A 510 1.17 -21.83 -21.09
N ILE A 511 1.97 -21.02 -20.39
CA ILE A 511 1.67 -19.60 -20.16
C ILE A 511 1.56 -18.77 -21.46
N ASN A 512 2.26 -19.18 -22.51
CA ASN A 512 2.24 -18.52 -23.82
C ASN A 512 1.01 -18.90 -24.66
N ASP A 513 0.31 -19.98 -24.34
CA ASP A 513 -0.92 -20.42 -25.02
C ASP A 513 -2.13 -19.90 -24.23
N LYS A 514 -2.54 -18.66 -24.52
CA LYS A 514 -3.63 -17.97 -23.80
C LYS A 514 -4.95 -18.76 -23.80
N PRO A 515 -5.44 -19.30 -24.94
CA PRO A 515 -6.65 -20.12 -24.96
C PRO A 515 -6.53 -21.36 -24.05
N LEU A 516 -5.44 -22.12 -24.15
CA LEU A 516 -5.24 -23.31 -23.34
C LEU A 516 -5.09 -22.97 -21.86
N LEU A 517 -4.35 -21.92 -21.53
CA LEU A 517 -4.17 -21.43 -20.16
C LEU A 517 -5.53 -21.09 -19.54
N LYS A 518 -6.37 -20.34 -20.25
CA LYS A 518 -7.72 -19.97 -19.81
C LYS A 518 -8.57 -21.21 -19.52
N GLU A 519 -8.65 -22.14 -20.47
CA GLU A 519 -9.40 -23.38 -20.31
C GLU A 519 -8.93 -24.18 -19.07
N ARG A 520 -7.62 -24.28 -18.88
CA ARG A 520 -7.03 -25.00 -17.74
C ARG A 520 -7.28 -24.29 -16.41
N CYS A 521 -7.27 -22.95 -16.38
CA CYS A 521 -7.59 -22.17 -15.18
C CYS A 521 -9.05 -22.36 -14.75
N VAL A 522 -10.00 -22.33 -15.68
CA VAL A 522 -11.43 -22.57 -15.38
C VAL A 522 -11.62 -23.97 -14.80
N LYS A 523 -11.09 -25.00 -15.47
CA LYS A 523 -11.16 -26.39 -14.98
C LYS A 523 -10.51 -26.59 -13.62
N ALA A 524 -9.39 -25.91 -13.35
CA ALA A 524 -8.74 -25.94 -12.05
C ALA A 524 -9.60 -25.23 -10.98
N GLY A 525 -10.22 -24.09 -11.32
CA GLY A 525 -11.18 -23.38 -10.47
C GLY A 525 -12.32 -24.30 -10.02
N ASP A 526 -12.99 -24.95 -10.97
CA ASP A 526 -14.06 -25.92 -10.73
C ASP A 526 -13.60 -27.06 -9.81
N TYR A 527 -12.42 -27.62 -10.10
CA TYR A 527 -11.85 -28.71 -9.31
C TYR A 527 -11.60 -28.26 -7.85
N PHE A 528 -10.91 -27.14 -7.63
CA PHE A 528 -10.57 -26.70 -6.28
C PHE A 528 -11.79 -26.21 -5.50
N LEU A 529 -12.77 -25.57 -6.14
CA LEU A 529 -14.06 -25.24 -5.51
C LEU A 529 -14.82 -26.50 -5.10
N THR A 530 -14.75 -27.55 -5.93
CA THR A 530 -15.31 -28.86 -5.56
C THR A 530 -14.60 -29.41 -4.33
N GLN A 531 -13.26 -29.34 -4.26
CA GLN A 531 -12.47 -29.83 -3.11
C GLN A 531 -12.60 -28.98 -1.83
N ALA A 532 -13.18 -27.78 -1.91
CA ALA A 532 -13.34 -26.90 -0.75
C ALA A 532 -14.17 -27.54 0.39
N TYR A 533 -14.98 -28.58 0.11
CA TYR A 533 -15.69 -29.35 1.14
C TYR A 533 -14.74 -29.99 2.16
N LEU A 534 -13.53 -30.39 1.75
CA LEU A 534 -12.53 -30.99 2.64
C LEU A 534 -12.08 -29.98 3.68
N VAL A 535 -11.80 -28.74 3.24
CA VAL A 535 -11.42 -27.64 4.10
C VAL A 535 -12.58 -27.22 5.01
N HIS A 536 -13.80 -27.20 4.49
CA HIS A 536 -15.00 -26.95 5.30
C HIS A 536 -15.20 -28.03 6.37
N THR A 537 -15.00 -29.31 6.03
CA THR A 537 -15.07 -30.43 6.99
C THR A 537 -14.02 -30.28 8.08
N TYR A 538 -12.80 -29.87 7.72
CA TYR A 538 -11.74 -29.56 8.68
C TYR A 538 -12.15 -28.41 9.62
N ILE A 539 -12.73 -27.32 9.09
CA ILE A 539 -13.23 -26.21 9.90
C ILE A 539 -14.29 -26.69 10.91
N GLN A 540 -15.26 -27.48 10.46
CA GLN A 540 -16.30 -28.05 11.34
C GLN A 540 -15.72 -28.92 12.43
N ALA A 541 -14.69 -29.71 12.11
CA ALA A 541 -13.99 -30.53 13.08
C ALA A 541 -13.27 -29.67 14.13
N VAL A 542 -12.58 -28.59 13.73
CA VAL A 542 -11.94 -27.63 14.66
C VAL A 542 -12.95 -26.98 15.59
N VAL A 543 -14.10 -26.56 15.07
CA VAL A 543 -15.19 -25.96 15.88
C VAL A 543 -15.76 -26.97 16.88
N SER A 544 -15.73 -28.27 16.55
CA SER A 544 -16.25 -29.34 17.41
C SER A 544 -15.25 -29.80 18.47
N ALA A 545 -13.99 -29.35 18.43
CA ALA A 545 -12.98 -29.68 19.43
C ALA A 545 -13.34 -29.08 20.79
N ASP A 546 -13.30 -29.88 21.86
CA ASP A 546 -13.54 -29.37 23.23
C ASP A 546 -12.27 -28.69 23.77
N THR A 547 -12.18 -27.38 23.55
CA THR A 547 -11.05 -26.55 24.00
C THR A 547 -11.28 -25.90 25.36
N LYS A 548 -12.30 -26.34 26.13
CA LYS A 548 -12.64 -25.74 27.44
C LYS A 548 -11.54 -25.91 28.49
N GLU A 549 -10.71 -26.95 28.37
CA GLU A 549 -9.56 -27.18 29.25
C GLU A 549 -8.30 -26.41 28.83
N ALA A 550 -8.32 -25.69 27.71
CA ALA A 550 -7.21 -24.89 27.24
C ALA A 550 -6.96 -23.68 28.15
N SER A 551 -5.68 -23.32 28.33
CA SER A 551 -5.33 -22.08 29.03
C SER A 551 -5.86 -20.86 28.28
N GLU A 552 -6.12 -19.75 28.99
CA GLU A 552 -6.59 -18.48 28.36
C GLU A 552 -5.66 -18.05 27.20
N LYS A 553 -4.35 -18.23 27.36
CA LYS A 553 -3.35 -17.94 26.34
C LYS A 553 -3.45 -18.85 25.11
N ASP A 554 -3.81 -20.12 25.30
CA ASP A 554 -3.96 -21.06 24.19
C ASP A 554 -5.30 -20.88 23.50
N GLN A 555 -6.36 -20.51 24.23
CA GLN A 555 -7.64 -20.10 23.64
C GLN A 555 -7.47 -18.90 22.72
N GLU A 556 -6.76 -17.84 23.17
CA GLU A 556 -6.49 -16.66 22.34
C GLU A 556 -5.72 -17.03 21.05
N LYS A 557 -4.72 -17.92 21.14
CA LYS A 557 -3.99 -18.41 19.95
C LYS A 557 -4.85 -19.23 19.01
N ILE A 558 -5.70 -20.11 19.54
CA ILE A 558 -6.62 -20.93 18.74
C ILE A 558 -7.58 -20.00 17.98
N GLU A 559 -8.20 -19.05 18.67
CA GLU A 559 -9.09 -18.06 18.05
C GLU A 559 -8.38 -17.24 16.97
N GLU A 560 -7.17 -16.75 17.24
CA GLU A 560 -6.41 -15.97 16.27
C GLU A 560 -6.02 -16.79 15.02
N ASN A 561 -5.50 -18.01 15.22
CA ASN A 561 -5.11 -18.89 14.11
C ASN A 561 -6.32 -19.35 13.30
N PHE A 562 -7.43 -19.66 13.98
CA PHE A 562 -8.68 -20.05 13.34
C PHE A 562 -9.24 -18.90 12.49
N ALA A 563 -9.21 -17.67 13.01
CA ALA A 563 -9.64 -16.50 12.27
C ALA A 563 -8.77 -16.23 11.02
N ARG A 564 -7.45 -16.33 11.17
CA ARG A 564 -6.51 -16.20 10.04
C ARG A 564 -6.75 -17.25 8.96
N PHE A 565 -6.94 -18.51 9.37
CA PHE A 565 -7.23 -19.62 8.48
C PHE A 565 -8.56 -19.42 7.73
N GLY A 566 -9.64 -19.11 8.45
CA GLY A 566 -10.95 -18.85 7.85
C GLY A 566 -10.92 -17.69 6.84
N ASN A 567 -10.20 -16.60 7.16
CA ASN A 567 -10.02 -15.48 6.23
C ASN A 567 -9.25 -15.88 4.97
N GLU A 568 -8.26 -16.77 5.08
CA GLU A 568 -7.52 -17.29 3.93
C GLU A 568 -8.40 -18.19 3.06
N CYS A 569 -9.22 -19.05 3.68
CA CYS A 569 -10.21 -19.86 2.97
C CYS A 569 -11.16 -18.97 2.18
N GLU A 570 -11.81 -18.01 2.83
CA GLU A 570 -12.75 -17.06 2.21
C GLU A 570 -12.11 -16.31 1.03
N LEU A 571 -10.86 -15.86 1.17
CA LEU A 571 -10.09 -15.26 0.07
C LEU A 571 -9.92 -16.23 -1.09
N LYS A 572 -9.45 -17.45 -0.85
CA LYS A 572 -9.21 -18.45 -1.91
C LYS A 572 -10.49 -18.79 -2.66
N TRP A 573 -11.58 -19.04 -1.96
CA TRP A 573 -12.84 -19.46 -2.59
C TRP A 573 -13.44 -18.36 -3.47
N ARG A 574 -13.38 -17.10 -3.03
CA ARG A 574 -13.82 -15.97 -3.84
C ARG A 574 -12.97 -15.79 -5.10
N LEU A 575 -11.64 -15.91 -4.98
CA LEU A 575 -10.73 -15.78 -6.12
C LEU A 575 -10.93 -16.92 -7.14
N LEU A 576 -11.13 -18.15 -6.67
CA LEU A 576 -11.41 -19.29 -7.55
C LEU A 576 -12.76 -19.15 -8.24
N ALA A 577 -13.80 -18.68 -7.54
CA ALA A 577 -15.09 -18.43 -8.15
C ALA A 577 -15.05 -17.30 -9.17
N TYR A 578 -14.26 -16.25 -8.92
CA TYR A 578 -14.03 -15.19 -9.90
C TYR A 578 -13.47 -15.76 -11.22
N ILE A 579 -12.49 -16.66 -11.16
CA ILE A 579 -11.88 -17.26 -12.35
C ILE A 579 -12.78 -18.27 -13.07
N GLN A 580 -13.79 -18.80 -12.38
CA GLN A 580 -14.81 -19.66 -12.98
C GLN A 580 -15.77 -18.86 -13.86
N GLU A 581 -16.13 -17.66 -13.41
CA GLU A 581 -17.16 -16.83 -14.05
C GLU A 581 -16.59 -15.77 -15.01
N ASN A 582 -15.31 -15.40 -14.87
CA ASN A 582 -14.71 -14.26 -15.57
C ASN A 582 -13.34 -14.61 -16.15
N ASP A 583 -12.96 -13.86 -17.19
CA ASP A 583 -11.59 -13.85 -17.69
C ASP A 583 -10.69 -13.14 -16.69
N PHE A 584 -9.45 -13.62 -16.53
CA PHE A 584 -8.52 -13.00 -15.58
C PHE A 584 -8.18 -11.57 -16.00
N ASP A 585 -8.68 -10.59 -15.26
CA ASP A 585 -8.23 -9.21 -15.29
C ASP A 585 -7.48 -8.87 -14.00
N LEU A 586 -6.31 -8.26 -14.16
CA LEU A 586 -5.42 -7.93 -13.05
C LEU A 586 -6.03 -6.91 -12.08
N ASN A 587 -6.77 -5.92 -12.57
CA ASN A 587 -7.35 -4.88 -11.71
C ASN A 587 -8.55 -5.42 -10.93
N GLU A 588 -9.40 -6.21 -11.58
CA GLU A 588 -10.52 -6.88 -10.92
C GLU A 588 -10.03 -7.89 -9.87
N TYR A 589 -9.01 -8.67 -10.20
CA TYR A 589 -8.32 -9.55 -9.25
C TYR A 589 -7.83 -8.79 -8.02
N LEU A 590 -7.04 -7.72 -8.20
CA LEU A 590 -6.51 -6.92 -7.09
C LEU A 590 -7.63 -6.31 -6.26
N SER A 591 -8.66 -5.76 -6.92
CA SER A 591 -9.83 -5.18 -6.26
C SER A 591 -10.55 -6.22 -5.39
N LEU A 592 -10.85 -7.41 -5.93
CA LEU A 592 -11.51 -8.48 -5.20
C LEU A 592 -10.66 -8.99 -4.03
N LYS A 593 -9.38 -9.23 -4.27
CA LYS A 593 -8.41 -9.67 -3.25
C LYS A 593 -8.36 -8.68 -2.10
N ASN A 594 -8.12 -7.41 -2.39
CA ASN A 594 -7.92 -6.39 -1.37
C ASN A 594 -9.19 -6.07 -0.60
N ARG A 595 -10.34 -6.02 -1.29
CA ARG A 595 -11.64 -5.90 -0.62
C ARG A 595 -11.87 -7.04 0.35
N THR A 596 -11.62 -8.29 -0.08
CA THR A 596 -11.80 -9.47 0.78
C THR A 596 -10.86 -9.45 1.99
N ILE A 597 -9.59 -9.06 1.80
CA ILE A 597 -8.63 -8.90 2.90
C ILE A 597 -9.07 -7.80 3.89
N ALA A 598 -9.60 -6.68 3.39
CA ALA A 598 -10.07 -5.56 4.22
C ALA A 598 -11.40 -5.86 4.95
N GLU A 599 -12.21 -6.77 4.42
CA GLU A 599 -13.41 -7.27 5.11
C GLU A 599 -13.01 -8.11 6.33
N GLY A 600 -11.94 -8.91 6.20
CA GLY A 600 -11.35 -9.69 7.30
C GLY A 600 -12.37 -10.56 8.02
N ASP A 601 -12.29 -10.61 9.35
CA ASP A 601 -13.14 -11.45 10.22
C ASP A 601 -14.65 -11.14 10.10
N LYS A 602 -15.04 -10.04 9.44
CA LYS A 602 -16.45 -9.65 9.27
C LYS A 602 -17.22 -10.60 8.35
N LEU A 603 -16.52 -11.37 7.51
CA LEU A 603 -17.14 -12.25 6.51
C LEU A 603 -17.79 -13.50 7.10
N LYS A 604 -17.46 -13.85 8.36
CA LYS A 604 -17.90 -15.09 9.01
C LYS A 604 -17.64 -16.36 8.18
N TRP A 605 -16.77 -16.26 7.16
CA TRP A 605 -16.29 -17.34 6.28
C TRP A 605 -17.39 -18.19 5.62
N THR A 606 -18.50 -17.56 5.25
CA THR A 606 -19.72 -18.25 4.75
C THR A 606 -19.77 -18.39 3.22
N TYR A 607 -18.72 -17.97 2.48
CA TYR A 607 -18.79 -18.01 1.01
C TYR A 607 -19.06 -19.42 0.48
N TYR A 608 -18.38 -20.42 1.04
CA TYR A 608 -18.53 -21.80 0.60
C TYR A 608 -19.96 -22.32 0.79
N ASP A 609 -20.57 -22.05 1.95
CA ASP A 609 -21.96 -22.44 2.24
C ASP A 609 -22.94 -21.80 1.25
N ASN A 610 -22.73 -20.51 0.95
CA ASN A 610 -23.51 -19.78 -0.04
C ASN A 610 -23.29 -20.31 -1.46
N TYR A 611 -22.05 -20.67 -1.81
CA TYR A 611 -21.70 -21.25 -3.11
C TYR A 611 -22.40 -22.59 -3.33
N ILE A 612 -22.36 -23.51 -2.36
CA ILE A 612 -23.13 -24.76 -2.43
C ILE A 612 -24.64 -24.48 -2.52
N GLY A 613 -25.14 -23.53 -1.73
CA GLY A 613 -26.56 -23.14 -1.78
C GLY A 613 -26.99 -22.64 -3.17
N LYS A 614 -26.13 -21.88 -3.85
CA LYS A 614 -26.34 -21.42 -5.23
C LYS A 614 -26.21 -22.53 -6.26
N ALA A 615 -25.23 -23.43 -6.14
CA ALA A 615 -25.08 -24.58 -7.03
C ALA A 615 -26.33 -25.49 -6.99
N LYS A 616 -26.89 -25.74 -5.79
CA LYS A 616 -28.17 -26.45 -5.61
C LYS A 616 -29.37 -25.74 -6.24
N ASN A 617 -29.34 -24.41 -6.37
CA ASN A 617 -30.38 -23.61 -7.02
C ASN A 617 -30.17 -23.49 -8.55
N GLN A 618 -28.93 -23.50 -9.05
CA GLN A 618 -28.63 -23.54 -10.48
C GLN A 618 -28.96 -24.91 -11.11
N ASP A 619 -28.76 -26.01 -10.38
CA ASP A 619 -29.26 -27.34 -10.77
C ASP A 619 -30.81 -27.41 -10.80
N LYS A 620 -31.50 -26.53 -10.06
CA LYS A 620 -32.96 -26.35 -10.16
C LYS A 620 -33.36 -25.42 -11.32
N ALA A 621 -32.56 -24.41 -11.65
CA ALA A 621 -32.83 -23.46 -12.72
C ALA A 621 -32.66 -24.04 -14.14
N SER A 622 -31.85 -25.08 -14.31
CA SER A 622 -31.80 -25.89 -15.54
C SER A 622 -33.00 -26.85 -15.68
N THR A 623 -33.89 -26.91 -14.68
CA THR A 623 -35.03 -27.84 -14.62
C THR A 623 -36.37 -27.15 -14.31
N GLN A 624 -36.53 -25.85 -14.64
CA GLN A 624 -37.80 -25.14 -14.49
C GLN A 624 -38.07 -24.15 -15.65
N LYS A 625 -38.36 -24.70 -16.84
CA LYS A 625 -39.51 -24.24 -17.62
C LYS A 625 -40.65 -25.19 -17.27
N GLU A 626 -41.30 -24.96 -16.14
CA GLU A 626 -42.74 -25.10 -15.94
C GLU A 626 -43.09 -24.94 -14.46
N GLU A 627 -44.01 -24.00 -14.26
CA GLU A 627 -44.94 -23.84 -13.14
C GLU A 627 -44.45 -23.27 -11.80
N ASN A 628 -44.73 -21.96 -11.71
CA ASN A 628 -45.05 -21.19 -10.50
C ASN A 628 -45.92 -21.96 -9.49
N LYS A 629 -45.49 -21.99 -8.22
CA LYS A 629 -46.24 -21.48 -7.04
C LYS A 629 -45.47 -21.70 -5.72
N SER A 630 -44.92 -20.59 -5.21
CA SER A 630 -44.93 -20.11 -3.81
C SER A 630 -44.89 -21.11 -2.63
N ASP A 631 -43.78 -21.02 -1.87
CA ASP A 631 -43.74 -20.70 -0.42
C ASP A 631 -44.32 -21.65 0.66
N ASP A 632 -44.23 -22.97 0.51
CA ASP A 632 -44.45 -23.89 1.67
C ASP A 632 -43.55 -25.14 1.76
N TYR A 633 -42.55 -25.29 0.89
CA TYR A 633 -41.93 -26.61 0.63
C TYR A 633 -40.72 -27.04 1.48
N VAL A 634 -40.15 -26.20 2.35
CA VAL A 634 -38.94 -26.59 3.12
C VAL A 634 -39.26 -27.50 4.33
N LYS A 635 -40.54 -27.63 4.72
CA LYS A 635 -40.95 -28.48 5.85
C LYS A 635 -41.48 -29.88 5.47
N LEU A 636 -41.85 -30.13 4.20
CA LEU A 636 -42.39 -31.43 3.79
C LEU A 636 -41.33 -32.46 3.34
N ASP A 637 -40.17 -32.02 2.83
CA ASP A 637 -39.18 -32.90 2.17
C ASP A 637 -38.41 -33.79 3.17
N LYS A 638 -38.24 -33.33 4.43
CA LYS A 638 -37.66 -34.14 5.51
C LYS A 638 -38.63 -35.19 6.07
N LEU A 639 -39.93 -34.96 5.97
CA LEU A 639 -40.94 -35.87 6.52
C LEU A 639 -41.15 -37.10 5.61
N TYR A 640 -41.01 -36.92 4.28
CA TYR A 640 -41.11 -38.01 3.29
C TYR A 640 -39.91 -38.98 3.35
N GLN A 641 -38.69 -38.50 3.64
CA GLN A 641 -37.47 -39.33 3.70
C GLN A 641 -37.40 -40.25 4.94
N GLU A 642 -38.13 -39.93 6.01
CA GLU A 642 -38.20 -40.77 7.22
C GLU A 642 -39.28 -41.86 7.14
N THR A 643 -40.27 -41.75 6.25
CA THR A 643 -41.40 -42.69 6.13
C THR A 643 -41.31 -43.68 4.97
N ASP A 644 -40.35 -43.56 4.06
CA ASP A 644 -40.15 -44.53 2.97
C ASP A 644 -39.39 -45.78 3.46
N GLU A 645 -40.10 -46.91 3.56
CA GLU A 645 -39.57 -48.20 4.02
C GLU A 645 -38.35 -48.65 3.18
N LEU A 646 -38.37 -48.40 1.87
CA LEU A 646 -37.25 -48.73 0.97
C LEU A 646 -36.01 -47.89 1.30
N TYR A 647 -36.19 -46.60 1.60
CA TYR A 647 -35.09 -45.72 1.96
C TYR A 647 -34.41 -46.14 3.25
N GLN A 648 -35.20 -46.52 4.27
CA GLN A 648 -34.67 -47.00 5.54
C GLN A 648 -33.96 -48.35 5.39
N ALA A 649 -34.52 -49.27 4.60
CA ALA A 649 -33.89 -50.56 4.31
C ALA A 649 -32.53 -50.40 3.62
N LEU A 650 -32.44 -49.54 2.60
CA LEU A 650 -31.18 -49.27 1.89
C LEU A 650 -30.15 -48.53 2.76
N LYS A 651 -30.61 -47.60 3.61
CA LYS A 651 -29.75 -46.87 4.56
C LYS A 651 -29.19 -47.80 5.63
N HIS A 652 -30.01 -48.72 6.14
CA HIS A 652 -29.59 -49.72 7.12
C HIS A 652 -28.58 -50.70 6.53
N TRP A 653 -28.90 -51.29 5.38
CA TRP A 653 -28.00 -52.21 4.67
C TRP A 653 -26.66 -51.53 4.32
N ARG A 654 -26.68 -50.27 3.87
CA ARG A 654 -25.45 -49.52 3.58
C ARG A 654 -24.57 -49.35 4.81
N LYS A 655 -25.17 -49.15 5.99
CA LYS A 655 -24.45 -49.04 7.26
C LYS A 655 -23.81 -50.38 7.64
N GLU A 656 -24.55 -51.48 7.53
CA GLU A 656 -24.03 -52.82 7.80
C GLU A 656 -22.85 -53.18 6.90
N GLN A 657 -22.93 -52.84 5.61
CA GLN A 657 -21.82 -53.06 4.67
C GLN A 657 -20.61 -52.17 4.98
N ALA A 658 -20.84 -50.93 5.41
CA ALA A 658 -19.77 -50.04 5.86
C ALA A 658 -19.06 -50.60 7.10
N ASP A 659 -19.82 -51.11 8.07
CA ASP A 659 -19.29 -51.68 9.30
C ASP A 659 -18.50 -52.97 9.03
N GLN A 660 -18.98 -53.83 8.12
CA GLN A 660 -18.27 -55.04 7.68
C GLN A 660 -16.95 -54.72 6.95
N GLU A 661 -16.93 -53.67 6.14
CA GLU A 661 -15.73 -53.25 5.39
C GLU A 661 -14.84 -52.26 6.16
N LYS A 662 -15.22 -51.86 7.38
CA LYS A 662 -14.55 -50.81 8.19
C LYS A 662 -14.37 -49.49 7.44
N LEU A 663 -15.38 -49.10 6.66
CA LEU A 663 -15.41 -47.87 5.88
C LEU A 663 -16.61 -47.01 6.29
N PRO A 664 -16.54 -45.67 6.21
CA PRO A 664 -17.72 -44.83 6.39
C PRO A 664 -18.83 -45.17 5.38
N ALA A 665 -20.11 -45.10 5.78
CA ALA A 665 -21.27 -45.47 4.94
C ALA A 665 -21.31 -44.81 3.56
N PHE A 666 -20.81 -43.57 3.43
CA PHE A 666 -20.76 -42.87 2.15
C PHE A 666 -19.71 -43.45 1.17
N CYS A 667 -18.71 -44.18 1.66
CA CYS A 667 -17.71 -44.87 0.84
C CYS A 667 -18.33 -46.05 0.08
N ILE A 668 -19.35 -46.70 0.67
CA ILE A 668 -20.18 -47.71 -0.02
C ILE A 668 -20.95 -47.02 -1.15
N PHE A 669 -21.75 -45.99 -0.87
CA PHE A 669 -22.25 -44.99 -1.85
C PHE A 669 -22.97 -43.81 -1.16
N SER A 670 -23.13 -42.69 -1.86
CA SER A 670 -23.69 -41.44 -1.30
C SER A 670 -25.20 -41.53 -1.04
N ASN A 671 -25.75 -40.57 -0.27
CA ASN A 671 -27.20 -40.48 -0.07
C ASN A 671 -27.95 -40.24 -1.39
N ALA A 672 -27.35 -39.52 -2.34
CA ALA A 672 -27.93 -39.31 -3.67
C ALA A 672 -28.14 -40.62 -4.45
N VAL A 673 -27.33 -41.65 -4.18
CA VAL A 673 -27.53 -42.99 -4.76
C VAL A 673 -28.72 -43.69 -4.11
N LEU A 674 -28.91 -43.55 -2.79
CA LEU A 674 -30.11 -44.04 -2.09
C LEU A 674 -31.38 -43.39 -2.65
N ASP A 675 -31.35 -42.06 -2.77
CA ASP A 675 -32.45 -41.27 -3.34
C ASP A 675 -32.75 -41.72 -4.78
N GLY A 676 -31.70 -41.93 -5.59
CA GLY A 676 -31.82 -42.41 -6.97
C GLY A 676 -32.41 -43.82 -7.08
N ILE A 677 -32.08 -44.72 -6.16
CA ILE A 677 -32.65 -46.08 -6.11
C ILE A 677 -34.12 -46.02 -5.69
N CYS A 678 -34.47 -45.23 -4.68
CA CYS A 678 -35.85 -45.09 -4.20
C CYS A 678 -36.75 -44.45 -5.26
N ALA A 679 -36.24 -43.44 -5.97
CA ALA A 679 -36.98 -42.74 -7.03
C ALA A 679 -37.20 -43.61 -8.28
N LYS A 680 -36.20 -44.40 -8.69
CA LYS A 680 -36.27 -45.19 -9.94
C LYS A 680 -36.73 -46.64 -9.76
N ARG A 681 -36.72 -47.17 -8.53
CA ARG A 681 -37.05 -48.58 -8.19
C ARG A 681 -36.55 -49.59 -9.23
N PRO A 682 -35.22 -49.63 -9.50
CA PRO A 682 -34.66 -50.41 -10.60
C PRO A 682 -34.91 -51.91 -10.41
N GLN A 683 -35.33 -52.59 -11.49
CA GLN A 683 -35.64 -54.02 -11.50
C GLN A 683 -34.57 -54.89 -12.18
N SER A 684 -33.51 -54.25 -12.71
CA SER A 684 -32.39 -54.91 -13.40
C SER A 684 -31.06 -54.23 -13.07
N LEU A 685 -29.95 -54.96 -13.25
CA LEU A 685 -28.59 -54.40 -13.06
C LEU A 685 -28.29 -53.28 -14.06
N GLU A 686 -28.88 -53.34 -15.26
CA GLU A 686 -28.79 -52.27 -16.26
C GLU A 686 -29.47 -50.99 -15.76
N ALA A 687 -30.67 -51.09 -15.17
CA ALA A 687 -31.38 -49.94 -14.60
C ALA A 687 -30.66 -49.33 -13.38
N LEU A 688 -29.95 -50.14 -12.58
CA LEU A 688 -29.04 -49.63 -11.54
C LEU A 688 -27.87 -48.84 -12.12
N GLY A 689 -27.38 -49.22 -13.30
CA GLY A 689 -26.32 -48.53 -14.04
C GLY A 689 -26.68 -47.11 -14.48
N GLU A 690 -27.97 -46.78 -14.54
CA GLU A 690 -28.46 -45.45 -14.87
C GLU A 690 -28.54 -44.50 -13.66
N ILE A 691 -28.13 -44.95 -12.47
CA ILE A 691 -28.13 -44.15 -11.24
C ILE A 691 -26.77 -43.46 -11.09
N LYS A 692 -26.78 -42.12 -11.18
CA LYS A 692 -25.58 -41.29 -11.10
C LYS A 692 -24.89 -41.48 -9.74
N GLY A 693 -23.65 -41.97 -9.75
CA GLY A 693 -22.86 -42.26 -8.54
C GLY A 693 -22.70 -43.75 -8.22
N LEU A 694 -23.39 -44.63 -8.93
CA LEU A 694 -23.23 -46.09 -8.84
C LEU A 694 -22.37 -46.59 -10.02
N GLY A 695 -21.05 -46.69 -9.82
CA GLY A 695 -20.12 -47.12 -10.88
C GLY A 695 -20.11 -48.64 -11.11
N LYS A 696 -19.63 -49.09 -12.29
CA LYS A 696 -19.62 -50.52 -12.70
C LYS A 696 -19.06 -51.48 -11.63
N LYS A 697 -17.95 -51.14 -10.98
CA LYS A 697 -17.36 -51.95 -9.89
C LYS A 697 -18.27 -52.10 -8.67
N LYS A 698 -19.08 -51.09 -8.35
CA LYS A 698 -20.03 -51.13 -7.23
C LYS A 698 -21.29 -51.92 -7.60
N ILE A 699 -21.70 -51.87 -8.87
CA ILE A 699 -22.79 -52.69 -9.39
C ILE A 699 -22.40 -54.17 -9.40
N GLU A 700 -21.18 -54.50 -9.81
CA GLU A 700 -20.66 -55.87 -9.74
C GLU A 700 -20.59 -56.38 -8.29
N LYS A 701 -20.23 -55.51 -7.34
CA LYS A 701 -20.02 -55.90 -5.94
C LYS A 701 -21.31 -55.94 -5.11
N TYR A 702 -22.25 -55.04 -5.35
CA TYR A 702 -23.44 -54.83 -4.51
C TYR A 702 -24.77 -54.90 -5.26
N GLY A 703 -24.76 -54.95 -6.60
CA GLY A 703 -25.95 -54.77 -7.43
C GLY A 703 -27.05 -55.79 -7.18
N GLU A 704 -26.71 -57.07 -6.99
CA GLU A 704 -27.71 -58.12 -6.72
C GLU A 704 -28.43 -57.91 -5.38
N GLN A 705 -27.68 -57.57 -4.33
CA GLN A 705 -28.22 -57.30 -2.99
C GLN A 705 -29.10 -56.05 -2.99
N LEU A 706 -28.72 -55.01 -3.74
CA LEU A 706 -29.53 -53.80 -3.91
C LEU A 706 -30.86 -54.10 -4.64
N LEU A 707 -30.84 -54.92 -5.69
CA LEU A 707 -32.07 -55.33 -6.38
C LEU A 707 -32.97 -56.18 -5.50
N GLU A 708 -32.41 -57.01 -4.63
CA GLU A 708 -33.18 -57.81 -3.68
C GLU A 708 -33.90 -56.92 -2.65
N ILE A 709 -33.21 -55.92 -2.10
CA ILE A 709 -33.81 -54.93 -1.19
C ILE A 709 -34.91 -54.13 -1.89
N VAL A 710 -34.68 -53.73 -3.14
CA VAL A 710 -35.70 -53.02 -3.93
C VAL A 710 -36.92 -53.90 -4.16
N LYS A 711 -36.76 -55.21 -4.45
CA LYS A 711 -37.87 -56.15 -4.65
C LYS A 711 -38.65 -56.44 -3.37
N GLN A 712 -37.98 -56.49 -2.22
CA GLN A 712 -38.61 -56.73 -0.92
C GLN A 712 -39.43 -55.54 -0.42
N ASN A 713 -39.16 -54.33 -0.93
CA ASN A 713 -39.84 -53.09 -0.57
C ASN A 713 -40.51 -52.42 -1.80
N ALA A 714 -40.83 -53.22 -2.84
CA ALA A 714 -41.38 -52.79 -4.13
C ALA A 714 -42.88 -52.52 -4.09
#